data_AF-A0A8C7VEK5-F1
#
_entry.id   AF-A0A8C7VEK5-F1
#
_cell.length_a   1.000
_cell.length_b   1.000
_cell.length_c   1.000
_cell.angle_alpha   90.00
_cell.angle_beta   90.00
_cell.angle_gamma   90.00
#
_symmetry.space_group_name_H-M   'P 1'
#
loop_
_entity.id
_entity.type
_entity.pdbx_description
1 polymer ?
#
loop_
_entity_poly.entity_id
_entity_poly.type
_entity_poly.pdbx_seq_one_letter_code
_entity_poly.pdbx_strand_id
1 'polypeptide(L)'
;MNQKELADTLEKCELAVICQHELKSNLRKKFQCVFEGIAKQGNPTLLNKIYTELYITEGGTGEVNNEHELRQIETTTRKQARPETAIKCNDIFKPLTGQDKPIRTVLTKGVAGIGKTVSVQKFILDWAEGKANQDVQFVFSFPFRELNLMKEDKHTFIELLNHFSMETKQSGISIYNKFKVLFIFDGLDECRLPLDFQKNKICWDVTESTSVDVLLTNLIRGNLLPSALLWITTRPAAANKIPSGCVDQVTEVRGFNDPQKEEYFRKRFSDEDLSSRIISHIKTSRSLHIMCHIPVFCWISATVLEHMLEHKREEMPKTLTEMYTHLVEFHTKQINEKYLGKEETGPHWNKESILSLGKLAFQQLVKGNLIFYEEDLKEVGIDVNEASVYSGLCTQLFKEECGLYHDKVYCFVHLSIQEFLAAVYVFLSFINNNENLMDKLQTNDEPEVTFYKSAVDKAIQSETGNLDLFLRFLLGLSLESNQKHLRGLLTKTRSSSQSHEETVKYIKEKIREDLSRERSINLFHCLNELNDHSLVEQIQSFLRSGSLSRANLSPAQWSALVFVLLTSEKELDVFDLKKYSRSEEGLLRLLPVVKASRAVLLSGCGVTEEGCASLVSALESNPSHLRELDLSNNDLKDSGVKLLSAGLGNPHCKLETLRLSGCLVTEEGCASLISALRSNPSHLRELDLSYNHPGDSGVRLLSAGLEDPHCRLEKLNVEHGGENRMKPGLRKYVCDLTLDPNTVNRHLSLSEENRKVTCRREEQPYPDHPERFEDCGQVLCREGLTGRCYWEVEWSGRRAVIGVTYKGISRRREVNDCWLGYNDKSWTLFCSDNSYIAWHNNYPTTIDLHPSSSHRVGVYLDWPAGTLSFYRASSDTLTHLITFTSTFTEPLYPGFWVDYNSSVSL
;
A
#
# COMPACT_ATOMS: atom_id res chain seq x y z
N MET A 1 28.62 -44.03 41.73
CA MET A 1 27.16 -44.06 41.90
C MET A 1 26.79 -45.28 42.71
N ASN A 2 26.20 -45.08 43.88
CA ASN A 2 25.80 -46.14 44.80
C ASN A 2 24.48 -46.78 44.31
N GLN A 3 24.23 -48.08 44.55
CA GLN A 3 23.01 -48.77 44.06
C GLN A 3 21.71 -48.10 44.55
N LYS A 4 21.76 -47.42 45.70
CA LYS A 4 20.66 -46.65 46.25
C LYS A 4 20.34 -45.37 45.45
N GLU A 5 21.38 -44.66 44.98
CA GLU A 5 21.19 -43.49 44.10
C GLU A 5 20.64 -43.89 42.73
N LEU A 6 20.99 -45.07 42.23
CA LEU A 6 20.48 -45.59 40.97
C LEU A 6 18.99 -45.94 41.08
N ALA A 7 18.58 -46.60 42.18
CA ALA A 7 17.19 -46.90 42.48
C ALA A 7 16.34 -45.62 42.68
N ASP A 8 16.84 -44.66 43.47
CA ASP A 8 16.17 -43.36 43.67
C ASP A 8 16.07 -42.55 42.37
N THR A 9 17.04 -42.70 41.45
CA THR A 9 17.00 -42.06 40.13
C THR A 9 16.00 -42.75 39.20
N LEU A 10 15.90 -44.08 39.24
CA LEU A 10 14.94 -44.87 38.46
C LEU A 10 13.49 -44.60 38.90
N GLU A 11 13.22 -44.57 40.20
CA GLU A 11 11.89 -44.27 40.76
C GLU A 11 11.46 -42.83 40.40
N LYS A 12 12.38 -41.86 40.50
CA LYS A 12 12.12 -40.48 40.06
C LYS A 12 11.93 -40.37 38.54
N CYS A 13 12.55 -41.24 37.74
CA CYS A 13 12.32 -41.31 36.30
C CYS A 13 10.94 -41.89 35.95
N GLU A 14 10.44 -42.89 36.68
CA GLU A 14 9.08 -43.41 36.48
C GLU A 14 8.02 -42.37 36.87
N LEU A 15 8.19 -41.70 38.01
CA LEU A 15 7.33 -40.58 38.43
C LEU A 15 7.34 -39.43 37.42
N ALA A 16 8.48 -39.17 36.79
CA ALA A 16 8.60 -38.16 35.74
C ALA A 16 7.79 -38.52 34.48
N VAL A 17 7.72 -39.80 34.10
CA VAL A 17 6.90 -40.26 32.96
C VAL A 17 5.41 -40.11 33.27
N ILE A 18 4.98 -40.45 34.48
CA ILE A 18 3.58 -40.28 34.92
C ILE A 18 3.21 -38.79 34.93
N CYS A 19 4.03 -37.95 35.56
CA CYS A 19 3.83 -36.50 35.58
C CYS A 19 3.81 -35.91 34.17
N GLN A 20 4.68 -36.37 33.27
CA GLN A 20 4.70 -35.93 31.87
C GLN A 20 3.38 -36.27 31.17
N HIS A 21 2.84 -37.47 31.38
CA HIS A 21 1.59 -37.90 30.76
C HIS A 21 0.39 -37.07 31.27
N GLU A 22 0.33 -36.79 32.57
CA GLU A 22 -0.68 -35.90 33.16
C GLU A 22 -0.58 -34.47 32.64
N LEU A 23 0.63 -33.91 32.60
CA LEU A 23 0.91 -32.59 32.04
C LEU A 23 0.47 -32.51 30.58
N LYS A 24 0.84 -33.48 29.74
CA LYS A 24 0.40 -33.54 28.33
C LYS A 24 -1.11 -33.61 28.23
N SER A 25 -1.77 -34.43 29.04
CA SER A 25 -3.25 -34.53 29.06
C SER A 25 -3.89 -33.18 29.40
N ASN A 26 -3.38 -32.47 30.40
CA ASN A 26 -3.97 -31.21 30.85
C ASN A 26 -3.67 -30.06 29.89
N LEU A 27 -2.44 -29.97 29.35
CA LEU A 27 -2.13 -28.99 28.29
C LEU A 27 -2.93 -29.26 27.01
N ARG A 28 -3.15 -30.54 26.65
CA ARG A 28 -4.04 -30.90 25.55
C ARG A 28 -5.45 -30.40 25.79
N LYS A 29 -6.04 -30.66 26.96
CA LYS A 29 -7.38 -30.15 27.31
C LYS A 29 -7.45 -28.62 27.28
N LYS A 30 -6.40 -27.95 27.77
CA LYS A 30 -6.31 -26.48 27.86
C LYS A 30 -6.20 -25.82 26.47
N PHE A 31 -5.44 -26.38 25.54
CA PHE A 31 -5.12 -25.75 24.26
C PHE A 31 -5.75 -26.40 23.02
N GLN A 32 -6.52 -27.48 23.17
CA GLN A 32 -7.22 -28.15 22.06
C GLN A 32 -8.27 -27.25 21.40
N CYS A 33 -8.84 -26.31 22.16
CA CYS A 33 -9.91 -25.43 21.73
C CYS A 33 -9.49 -23.97 21.86
N VAL A 34 -9.90 -23.14 20.90
CA VAL A 34 -9.80 -21.68 20.97
C VAL A 34 -11.21 -21.10 20.98
N PHE A 35 -11.42 -20.09 21.81
CA PHE A 35 -12.67 -19.35 21.84
C PHE A 35 -12.58 -18.19 20.85
N GLU A 36 -13.33 -18.28 19.75
CA GLU A 36 -13.59 -17.15 18.88
C GLU A 36 -14.76 -16.34 19.47
N GLY A 37 -14.47 -15.30 20.26
CA GLY A 37 -15.48 -14.43 20.86
C GLY A 37 -15.88 -14.78 22.30
N ILE A 38 -17.17 -15.01 22.58
CA ILE A 38 -17.73 -15.12 23.94
C ILE A 38 -17.27 -16.42 24.64
N ALA A 39 -16.34 -16.28 25.59
CA ALA A 39 -15.60 -17.36 26.24
C ALA A 39 -16.44 -18.35 27.08
N LYS A 40 -17.69 -18.05 27.44
CA LYS A 40 -18.43 -18.88 28.40
C LYS A 40 -19.36 -19.93 27.79
N GLN A 41 -19.79 -19.82 26.52
CA GLN A 41 -20.82 -20.73 25.97
C GLN A 41 -20.88 -20.87 24.42
N GLY A 42 -19.90 -20.33 23.66
CA GLY A 42 -19.78 -20.66 22.24
C GLY A 42 -19.31 -22.10 22.03
N ASN A 43 -19.68 -22.75 20.92
CA ASN A 43 -19.11 -24.04 20.54
C ASN A 43 -17.59 -23.90 20.44
N PRO A 44 -16.79 -24.59 21.27
CA PRO A 44 -15.34 -24.47 21.21
C PRO A 44 -14.82 -24.94 19.85
N THR A 45 -14.15 -24.07 19.11
CA THR A 45 -13.56 -24.43 17.83
C THR A 45 -12.23 -25.12 18.08
N LEU A 46 -12.06 -26.30 17.49
CA LEU A 46 -10.80 -27.04 17.59
C LEU A 46 -9.68 -26.23 16.92
N LEU A 47 -8.61 -25.92 17.65
CA LEU A 47 -7.49 -25.13 17.14
C LEU A 47 -6.95 -25.72 15.83
N ASN A 48 -6.82 -27.05 15.77
CA ASN A 48 -6.34 -27.77 14.58
C ASN A 48 -7.23 -27.59 13.33
N LYS A 49 -8.51 -27.21 13.47
CA LYS A 49 -9.40 -26.97 12.32
C LYS A 49 -9.22 -25.59 11.70
N ILE A 50 -8.94 -24.58 12.52
CA ILE A 50 -8.82 -23.17 12.09
C ILE A 50 -7.38 -22.70 11.94
N TYR A 51 -6.41 -23.40 12.55
CA TYR A 51 -5.03 -22.99 12.53
C TYR A 51 -4.49 -22.98 11.10
N THR A 52 -3.95 -21.83 10.73
CA THR A 52 -3.20 -21.60 9.50
C THR A 52 -1.77 -21.29 9.92
N GLU A 53 -0.80 -22.02 9.36
CA GLU A 53 0.61 -21.89 9.75
C GLU A 53 1.10 -20.48 9.45
N LEU A 54 1.70 -19.80 10.43
CA LEU A 54 2.20 -18.43 10.26
C LEU A 54 3.53 -18.42 9.53
N TYR A 55 3.76 -17.38 8.72
CA TYR A 55 5.07 -17.15 8.13
C TYR A 55 6.02 -16.55 9.18
N ILE A 56 7.00 -17.34 9.63
CA ILE A 56 8.03 -16.95 10.60
C ILE A 56 9.38 -16.95 9.90
N THR A 57 10.19 -15.92 10.13
CA THR A 57 11.52 -15.78 9.51
C THR A 57 12.59 -15.53 10.57
N GLU A 58 13.86 -15.73 10.19
CA GLU A 58 14.99 -15.27 11.01
C GLU A 58 14.94 -13.74 11.13
N GLY A 59 14.98 -13.23 12.37
CA GLY A 59 14.93 -11.80 12.64
C GLY A 59 16.32 -11.17 12.50
N GLY A 60 16.45 -10.16 11.63
CA GLY A 60 17.71 -9.42 11.48
C GLY A 60 18.07 -8.61 12.73
N THR A 61 19.34 -8.23 12.88
CA THR A 61 19.85 -7.31 13.91
C THR A 61 19.38 -5.85 13.74
N GLY A 62 18.30 -5.63 12.98
CA GLY A 62 17.76 -4.31 12.67
C GLY A 62 17.36 -3.56 13.92
N GLU A 63 17.61 -2.25 13.91
CA GLU A 63 17.24 -1.30 14.94
C GLU A 63 15.79 -1.51 15.40
N VAL A 64 15.56 -1.36 16.71
CA VAL A 64 14.25 -1.49 17.35
C VAL A 64 13.34 -0.40 16.77
N ASN A 65 12.61 -0.74 15.71
CA ASN A 65 11.61 0.17 15.14
C ASN A 65 10.39 0.18 16.08
N ASN A 66 10.25 1.26 16.86
CA ASN A 66 9.12 1.50 17.77
C ASN A 66 7.84 1.95 17.03
N GLU A 67 7.68 1.54 15.77
CA GLU A 67 6.58 1.96 14.90
C GLU A 67 5.28 1.19 15.21
N HIS A 68 4.14 1.88 15.06
CA HIS A 68 2.78 1.31 15.19
C HIS A 68 2.54 0.08 14.29
N GLU A 69 1.64 -0.80 14.71
CA GLU A 69 1.46 -2.17 14.20
C GLU A 69 1.08 -2.25 12.71
N LEU A 70 0.28 -1.30 12.23
CA LEU A 70 -0.06 -1.20 10.80
C LEU A 70 1.13 -0.74 9.94
N ARG A 71 2.01 0.08 10.52
CA ARG A 71 3.18 0.64 9.83
C ARG A 71 4.23 -0.43 9.51
N GLN A 72 4.39 -1.41 10.39
CA GLN A 72 5.34 -2.50 10.18
C GLN A 72 4.90 -3.39 9.01
N ILE A 73 3.59 -3.70 8.93
CA ILE A 73 2.99 -4.55 7.89
C ILE A 73 3.21 -3.94 6.51
N GLU A 74 2.84 -2.66 6.36
CA GLU A 74 2.97 -1.90 5.12
C GLU A 74 4.43 -1.72 4.69
N THR A 75 5.36 -1.75 5.64
CA THR A 75 6.81 -1.69 5.39
C THR A 75 7.39 -3.07 5.03
N THR A 76 6.90 -4.16 5.63
CA THR A 76 7.31 -5.54 5.30
C THR A 76 6.83 -5.99 3.94
N THR A 77 5.63 -5.61 3.47
CA THR A 77 5.19 -5.92 2.10
C THR A 77 6.12 -5.33 1.03
N ARG A 78 6.90 -4.30 1.40
CA ARG A 78 7.81 -3.57 0.50
C ARG A 78 9.25 -4.07 0.54
N LYS A 79 9.71 -4.67 1.64
CA LYS A 79 11.10 -5.14 1.80
C LYS A 79 11.28 -6.57 1.27
N GLN A 80 11.08 -6.81 -0.02
CA GLN A 80 11.43 -8.09 -0.68
C GLN A 80 12.85 -8.08 -1.28
N ALA A 81 13.79 -7.34 -0.67
CA ALA A 81 15.15 -7.18 -1.23
C ALA A 81 16.13 -8.31 -0.83
N ARG A 82 15.75 -9.23 0.07
CA ARG A 82 16.56 -10.41 0.43
C ARG A 82 15.67 -11.65 0.58
N PRO A 83 16.12 -12.83 0.12
CA PRO A 83 15.42 -14.08 0.40
C PRO A 83 15.48 -14.36 1.91
N GLU A 84 14.33 -14.22 2.58
CA GLU A 84 14.20 -14.51 4.01
C GLU A 84 14.13 -16.03 4.22
N THR A 85 14.88 -16.54 5.20
CA THR A 85 14.81 -17.97 5.56
C THR A 85 13.56 -18.21 6.39
N ALA A 86 12.59 -18.92 5.82
CA ALA A 86 11.37 -19.32 6.52
C ALA A 86 11.67 -20.41 7.55
N ILE A 87 11.08 -20.28 8.74
CA ILE A 87 11.25 -21.19 9.87
C ILE A 87 9.87 -21.72 10.26
N LYS A 88 9.71 -23.04 10.36
CA LYS A 88 8.47 -23.61 10.90
C LYS A 88 8.43 -23.41 12.41
N CYS A 89 7.24 -23.12 12.96
CA CYS A 89 7.06 -22.92 14.40
C CYS A 89 7.62 -24.10 15.23
N ASN A 90 7.38 -25.34 14.79
CA ASN A 90 7.89 -26.54 15.47
C ASN A 90 9.40 -26.75 15.32
N ASP A 91 10.08 -26.03 14.42
CA ASP A 91 11.51 -26.14 14.14
C ASP A 91 12.31 -24.96 14.73
N ILE A 92 11.70 -24.13 15.60
CA ILE A 92 12.27 -22.86 16.05
C ILE A 92 13.59 -22.99 16.85
N PHE A 93 13.85 -24.16 17.43
CA PHE A 93 15.10 -24.50 18.13
C PHE A 93 16.09 -25.31 17.28
N LYS A 94 15.76 -25.59 16.01
CA LYS A 94 16.66 -26.28 15.10
C LYS A 94 17.62 -25.25 14.48
N PRO A 95 18.93 -25.54 14.46
CA PRO A 95 19.90 -24.65 13.83
C PRO A 95 19.62 -24.49 12.33
N LEU A 96 19.78 -23.27 11.84
CA LEU A 96 19.65 -22.95 10.41
C LEU A 96 20.86 -23.52 9.63
N THR A 97 20.65 -23.80 8.34
CA THR A 97 21.68 -24.36 7.46
C THR A 97 22.95 -23.50 7.47
N GLY A 98 24.05 -24.02 8.05
CA GLY A 98 25.33 -23.32 8.18
C GLY A 98 25.63 -22.75 9.58
N GLN A 99 24.72 -22.88 10.55
CA GLN A 99 24.97 -22.58 11.97
C GLN A 99 25.19 -23.87 12.77
N ASP A 100 26.40 -24.07 13.30
CA ASP A 100 26.71 -25.21 14.20
C ASP A 100 26.52 -24.90 15.69
N LYS A 101 25.98 -23.71 16.02
CA LYS A 101 25.77 -23.29 17.42
C LYS A 101 24.43 -23.83 17.96
N PRO A 102 24.43 -24.43 19.17
CA PRO A 102 23.18 -24.82 19.83
C PRO A 102 22.37 -23.59 20.24
N ILE A 103 21.07 -23.63 19.95
CA ILE A 103 20.12 -22.55 20.30
C ILE A 103 19.48 -22.88 21.65
N ARG A 104 19.68 -22.04 22.66
CA ARG A 104 19.05 -22.17 23.97
C ARG A 104 17.88 -21.20 24.11
N THR A 105 18.08 -19.93 23.77
CA THR A 105 17.07 -18.87 23.93
C THR A 105 16.63 -18.32 22.58
N VAL A 106 15.33 -18.46 22.28
CA VAL A 106 14.68 -17.85 21.12
C VAL A 106 13.82 -16.66 21.56
N LEU A 107 14.03 -15.50 20.94
CA LEU A 107 13.16 -14.33 21.09
C LEU A 107 12.35 -14.10 19.81
N THR A 108 11.04 -14.35 19.87
CA THR A 108 10.11 -14.14 18.76
C THR A 108 9.45 -12.77 18.86
N LYS A 109 9.66 -11.94 17.85
CA LYS A 109 9.07 -10.62 17.70
C LYS A 109 7.88 -10.65 16.74
N GLY A 110 6.94 -9.74 16.92
CA GLY A 110 5.87 -9.49 15.95
C GLY A 110 4.85 -8.49 16.49
N VAL A 111 4.13 -7.83 15.59
CA VAL A 111 3.07 -6.85 15.93
C VAL A 111 1.93 -7.51 16.73
N ALA A 112 1.06 -6.72 17.40
CA ALA A 112 -0.09 -7.33 18.07
C ALA A 112 -1.05 -7.99 17.07
N GLY A 113 -1.80 -8.97 17.58
CA GLY A 113 -2.74 -9.75 16.75
C GLY A 113 -2.10 -10.70 15.75
N ILE A 114 -0.78 -10.63 15.53
CA ILE A 114 -0.09 -11.38 14.46
C ILE A 114 -0.09 -12.90 14.66
N GLY A 115 -0.49 -13.39 15.84
CA GLY A 115 -0.62 -14.82 16.14
C GLY A 115 0.52 -15.43 16.95
N LYS A 116 1.33 -14.62 17.66
CA LYS A 116 2.40 -15.10 18.56
C LYS A 116 1.89 -16.11 19.60
N THR A 117 0.90 -15.71 20.40
CA THR A 117 0.26 -16.58 21.41
C THR A 117 -0.39 -17.82 20.79
N VAL A 118 -1.07 -17.68 19.65
CA VAL A 118 -1.68 -18.82 18.95
C VAL A 118 -0.61 -19.82 18.47
N SER A 119 0.57 -19.34 18.08
CA SER A 119 1.70 -20.20 17.69
C SER A 119 2.27 -20.96 18.89
N VAL A 120 2.39 -20.30 20.04
CA VAL A 120 2.77 -20.94 21.32
C VAL A 120 1.76 -22.03 21.69
N GLN A 121 0.47 -21.71 21.65
CA GLN A 121 -0.60 -22.68 21.94
C GLN A 121 -0.55 -23.87 20.98
N LYS A 122 -0.33 -23.63 19.68
CA LYS A 122 -0.21 -24.69 18.67
C LYS A 122 1.01 -25.58 18.91
N PHE A 123 2.15 -24.99 19.23
CA PHE A 123 3.38 -25.73 19.55
C PHE A 123 3.17 -26.65 20.77
N ILE A 124 2.57 -26.12 21.83
CA ILE A 124 2.28 -26.90 23.05
C ILE A 124 1.29 -28.03 22.73
N LEU A 125 0.26 -27.76 21.92
CA LEU A 125 -0.72 -28.77 21.52
C LEU A 125 -0.07 -29.89 20.70
N ASP A 126 0.80 -29.57 19.74
CA ASP A 126 1.52 -30.58 18.95
C ASP A 126 2.46 -31.44 19.81
N TRP A 127 3.10 -30.83 20.80
CA TRP A 127 3.91 -31.57 21.79
C TRP A 127 3.05 -32.48 22.67
N ALA A 128 1.91 -32.00 23.15
CA ALA A 128 0.98 -32.75 23.98
C ALA A 128 0.29 -33.90 23.24
N GLU A 129 0.01 -33.74 21.95
CA GLU A 129 -0.56 -34.77 21.07
C GLU A 129 0.48 -35.77 20.53
N GLY A 130 1.77 -35.57 20.82
CA GLY A 130 2.84 -36.47 20.38
C GLY A 130 3.31 -36.25 18.93
N LYS A 131 2.95 -35.14 18.29
CA LYS A 131 3.20 -34.86 16.87
C LYS A 131 4.60 -34.29 16.60
N ALA A 132 5.13 -33.46 17.50
CA ALA A 132 6.40 -32.77 17.33
C ALA A 132 7.15 -32.59 18.66
N ASN A 133 8.46 -32.30 18.61
CA ASN A 133 9.30 -31.91 19.76
C ASN A 133 9.32 -32.90 20.94
N GLN A 134 9.19 -34.20 20.65
CA GLN A 134 9.15 -35.26 21.67
C GLN A 134 10.51 -35.52 22.35
N ASP A 135 11.58 -34.90 21.86
CA ASP A 135 12.90 -34.88 22.49
C ASP A 135 12.92 -34.02 23.77
N VAL A 136 11.95 -33.13 23.96
CA VAL A 136 11.75 -32.32 25.17
C VAL A 136 10.82 -33.06 26.14
N GLN A 137 11.29 -33.30 27.38
CA GLN A 137 10.52 -34.04 28.38
C GLN A 137 9.43 -33.19 29.04
N PHE A 138 9.68 -31.91 29.30
CA PHE A 138 8.69 -31.03 29.94
C PHE A 138 8.59 -29.69 29.21
N VAL A 139 7.36 -29.21 29.03
CA VAL A 139 7.07 -27.90 28.46
C VAL A 139 6.20 -27.14 29.47
N PHE A 140 6.68 -25.99 29.92
CA PHE A 140 5.96 -25.10 30.83
C PHE A 140 5.70 -23.75 30.15
N SER A 141 4.47 -23.26 30.28
CA SER A 141 4.04 -21.98 29.72
C SER A 141 3.84 -20.97 30.84
N PHE A 142 4.52 -19.84 30.74
CA PHE A 142 4.47 -18.73 31.68
C PHE A 142 4.07 -17.43 30.97
N PRO A 143 2.78 -17.11 30.88
CA PRO A 143 2.37 -15.82 30.36
C PRO A 143 2.80 -14.71 31.32
N PHE A 144 3.47 -13.66 30.82
CA PHE A 144 3.94 -12.55 31.67
C PHE A 144 2.81 -11.83 32.41
N ARG A 145 1.62 -11.80 31.81
CA ARG A 145 0.39 -11.34 32.48
C ARG A 145 0.08 -12.06 33.79
N GLU A 146 0.34 -13.36 33.87
CA GLU A 146 0.12 -14.15 35.10
C GLU A 146 1.25 -13.91 36.10
N LEU A 147 2.50 -13.82 35.62
CA LEU A 147 3.67 -13.56 36.45
C LEU A 147 3.61 -12.19 37.15
N ASN A 148 2.95 -11.20 36.55
CA ASN A 148 2.77 -9.88 37.15
C ASN A 148 2.00 -9.89 38.47
N LEU A 149 1.16 -10.90 38.74
CA LEU A 149 0.39 -11.01 39.97
C LEU A 149 1.27 -11.38 41.18
N MET A 150 2.37 -12.11 40.92
CA MET A 150 3.30 -12.58 41.96
C MET A 150 4.48 -11.62 42.16
N LYS A 151 4.39 -10.39 41.66
CA LYS A 151 5.50 -9.41 41.66
C LYS A 151 5.99 -9.05 43.07
N GLU A 152 5.10 -9.10 44.07
CA GLU A 152 5.37 -8.71 45.46
C GLU A 152 5.69 -9.92 46.35
N ASP A 153 5.49 -11.13 45.84
CA ASP A 153 5.69 -12.38 46.57
C ASP A 153 7.10 -12.95 46.36
N LYS A 154 7.53 -13.75 47.33
CA LYS A 154 8.77 -14.53 47.24
C LYS A 154 8.42 -16.00 47.04
N HIS A 155 9.04 -16.59 46.03
CA HIS A 155 8.84 -17.99 45.67
C HIS A 155 10.18 -18.67 45.42
N THR A 156 10.22 -19.97 45.66
CA THR A 156 11.24 -20.83 45.05
C THR A 156 10.88 -21.08 43.58
N PHE A 157 11.85 -21.47 42.76
CA PHE A 157 11.55 -21.79 41.35
C PHE A 157 10.60 -23.00 41.23
N ILE A 158 10.70 -23.96 42.15
CA ILE A 158 9.81 -25.13 42.21
C ILE A 158 8.38 -24.73 42.59
N GLU A 159 8.22 -23.81 43.55
CA GLU A 159 6.91 -23.26 43.89
C GLU A 159 6.27 -22.53 42.71
N LEU A 160 7.08 -21.76 41.97
CA LEU A 160 6.63 -21.11 40.75
C LEU A 160 6.14 -22.15 39.71
N LEU A 161 6.89 -23.23 39.47
CA LEU A 161 6.45 -24.30 38.56
C LEU A 161 5.14 -24.95 39.01
N ASN A 162 5.06 -25.30 40.30
CA ASN A 162 3.88 -25.92 40.89
C ASN A 162 2.64 -25.02 40.85
N HIS A 163 2.81 -23.70 40.75
CA HIS A 163 1.71 -22.77 40.58
C HIS A 163 1.09 -22.85 39.17
N PHE A 164 1.92 -22.98 38.14
CA PHE A 164 1.46 -23.05 36.75
C PHE A 164 1.11 -24.47 36.30
N SER A 165 1.52 -25.49 37.07
CA SER A 165 1.26 -26.90 36.79
C SER A 165 1.03 -27.65 38.11
N MET A 166 -0.22 -27.85 38.50
CA MET A 166 -0.57 -28.53 39.76
C MET A 166 -0.13 -30.00 39.78
N GLU A 167 0.10 -30.60 38.62
CA GLU A 167 0.56 -31.98 38.42
C GLU A 167 2.02 -32.16 38.90
N THR A 168 2.84 -31.12 38.79
CA THR A 168 4.22 -31.16 39.31
C THR A 168 4.25 -31.12 40.84
N LYS A 169 3.24 -30.52 41.46
CA LYS A 169 3.08 -30.49 42.92
C LYS A 169 2.74 -31.88 43.46
N GLN A 170 1.95 -32.67 42.73
CA GLN A 170 1.51 -34.01 43.12
C GLN A 170 2.62 -35.07 42.94
N SER A 171 3.50 -34.90 41.96
CA SER A 171 4.58 -35.84 41.64
C SER A 171 5.87 -35.65 42.46
N GLY A 172 6.03 -34.52 43.16
CA GLY A 172 7.17 -34.28 44.06
C GLY A 172 8.53 -34.14 43.35
N ILE A 173 8.53 -33.89 42.04
CA ILE A 173 9.74 -33.80 41.22
C ILE A 173 10.47 -32.48 41.51
N SER A 174 11.72 -32.57 41.95
CA SER A 174 12.59 -31.40 42.22
C SER A 174 13.83 -31.34 41.32
N ILE A 175 14.08 -32.38 40.50
CA ILE A 175 15.33 -32.56 39.73
C ILE A 175 15.11 -32.21 38.25
N TYR A 176 14.67 -30.98 37.97
CA TYR A 176 14.43 -30.51 36.59
C TYR A 176 15.72 -30.35 35.77
N ASN A 177 16.88 -30.22 36.42
CA ASN A 177 18.19 -30.09 35.77
C ASN A 177 18.66 -31.35 35.01
N LYS A 178 18.04 -32.52 35.23
CA LYS A 178 18.37 -33.77 34.51
C LYS A 178 17.52 -34.00 33.26
N PHE A 179 16.50 -33.16 33.03
CA PHE A 179 15.59 -33.28 31.90
C PHE A 179 15.82 -32.15 30.90
N LYS A 180 15.52 -32.40 29.62
CA LYS A 180 15.41 -31.34 28.62
C LYS A 180 14.05 -30.68 28.83
N VAL A 181 14.08 -29.48 29.41
CA VAL A 181 12.88 -28.69 29.74
C VAL A 181 12.82 -27.46 28.85
N LEU A 182 11.63 -27.13 28.37
CA LEU A 182 11.34 -25.90 27.64
C LEU A 182 10.44 -24.99 28.49
N PHE A 183 10.87 -23.75 28.67
CA PHE A 183 10.07 -22.69 29.26
C PHE A 183 9.65 -21.68 28.19
N ILE A 184 8.34 -21.50 28.04
CA ILE A 184 7.76 -20.55 27.10
C ILE A 184 7.22 -19.34 27.86
N PHE A 185 7.82 -18.17 27.63
CA PHE A 185 7.40 -16.91 28.20
C PHE A 185 6.62 -16.10 27.17
N ASP A 186 5.30 -16.05 27.35
CA ASP A 186 4.41 -15.38 26.38
C ASP A 186 4.10 -13.94 26.81
N GLY A 187 4.31 -12.97 25.92
CA GLY A 187 3.88 -11.57 26.09
C GLY A 187 4.79 -10.69 26.94
N LEU A 188 6.10 -10.65 26.69
CA LEU A 188 7.06 -9.79 27.42
C LEU A 188 6.71 -8.30 27.42
N ASP A 189 6.03 -7.83 26.38
CA ASP A 189 5.54 -6.45 26.31
C ASP A 189 4.49 -6.11 27.38
N GLU A 190 3.85 -7.12 27.96
CA GLU A 190 2.93 -7.00 29.10
C GLU A 190 3.64 -7.11 30.46
N CYS A 191 4.96 -7.38 30.47
CA CYS A 191 5.72 -7.55 31.70
C CYS A 191 5.89 -6.24 32.47
N ARG A 192 5.48 -6.25 33.74
CA ARG A 192 5.63 -5.15 34.71
C ARG A 192 6.71 -5.43 35.75
N LEU A 193 7.35 -6.60 35.69
CA LEU A 193 8.51 -6.91 36.52
C LEU A 193 9.71 -6.04 36.08
N PRO A 194 10.57 -5.60 37.01
CA PRO A 194 11.72 -4.73 36.68
C PRO A 194 12.69 -5.32 35.66
N LEU A 195 12.83 -6.65 35.64
CA LEU A 195 13.79 -7.46 34.90
C LEU A 195 15.19 -6.86 34.93
N ASP A 196 15.67 -6.48 36.12
CA ASP A 196 16.98 -5.84 36.25
C ASP A 196 18.11 -6.88 36.18
N PHE A 197 18.53 -7.19 34.96
CA PHE A 197 19.65 -8.07 34.73
C PHE A 197 20.90 -7.55 35.47
N GLN A 198 21.18 -6.25 35.55
CA GLN A 198 22.45 -5.79 36.14
C GLN A 198 22.49 -5.89 37.67
N LYS A 199 21.41 -5.53 38.36
CA LYS A 199 21.39 -5.43 39.83
C LYS A 199 20.84 -6.65 40.54
N ASN A 200 20.11 -7.53 39.85
CA ASN A 200 19.53 -8.71 40.48
C ASN A 200 20.61 -9.64 41.03
N LYS A 201 20.36 -10.15 42.25
CA LYS A 201 21.22 -11.13 42.91
C LYS A 201 21.31 -12.39 42.05
N ILE A 202 22.51 -12.97 42.01
CA ILE A 202 22.72 -14.23 41.31
C ILE A 202 22.13 -15.36 42.15
N CYS A 203 21.23 -16.13 41.56
CA CYS A 203 20.61 -17.31 42.15
C CYS A 203 20.97 -18.53 41.31
N TRP A 204 21.45 -19.59 41.97
CA TRP A 204 21.84 -20.87 41.35
C TRP A 204 20.96 -22.04 41.83
N ASP A 205 20.26 -21.87 42.95
CA ASP A 205 19.49 -22.92 43.61
C ASP A 205 17.99 -22.73 43.34
N VAL A 206 17.36 -23.76 42.79
CA VAL A 206 15.91 -23.79 42.52
C VAL A 206 15.04 -23.78 43.78
N THR A 207 15.65 -24.05 44.95
CA THR A 207 14.99 -24.07 46.27
C THR A 207 15.15 -22.75 47.05
N GLU A 208 15.94 -21.79 46.54
CA GLU A 208 16.09 -20.48 47.18
C GLU A 208 14.84 -19.61 46.93
N SER A 209 14.22 -19.11 48.00
CA SER A 209 13.06 -18.23 47.92
C SER A 209 13.47 -16.78 47.64
N THR A 210 13.06 -16.25 46.49
CA THR A 210 13.38 -14.89 46.04
C THR A 210 12.23 -14.31 45.22
N SER A 211 12.34 -13.06 44.77
CA SER A 211 11.31 -12.45 43.93
C SER A 211 11.27 -13.11 42.55
N VAL A 212 10.08 -13.13 41.93
CA VAL A 212 9.88 -13.67 40.57
C VAL A 212 10.81 -13.00 39.56
N ASP A 213 11.04 -11.70 39.70
CA ASP A 213 11.99 -10.94 38.90
C ASP A 213 13.42 -11.51 38.91
N VAL A 214 13.92 -11.86 40.09
CA VAL A 214 15.26 -12.46 40.28
C VAL A 214 15.29 -13.87 39.70
N LEU A 215 14.23 -14.66 39.87
CA LEU A 215 14.15 -16.01 39.29
C LEU A 215 14.21 -15.96 37.75
N LEU A 216 13.42 -15.11 37.12
CA LEU A 216 13.34 -15.01 35.66
C LEU A 216 14.65 -14.50 35.04
N THR A 217 15.25 -13.45 35.61
CA THR A 217 16.52 -12.91 35.12
C THR A 217 17.66 -13.94 35.23
N ASN A 218 17.71 -14.73 36.30
CA ASN A 218 18.70 -15.80 36.45
C ASN A 218 18.43 -17.00 35.54
N LEU A 219 17.17 -17.36 35.28
CA LEU A 219 16.81 -18.39 34.30
C LEU A 219 17.21 -17.96 32.89
N ILE A 220 16.89 -16.72 32.49
CA ILE A 220 17.21 -16.19 31.16
C ILE A 220 18.73 -16.14 30.93
N ARG A 221 19.49 -15.73 31.94
CA ARG A 221 20.97 -15.76 31.92
C ARG A 221 21.59 -17.15 31.86
N GLY A 222 20.84 -18.18 32.24
CA GLY A 222 21.36 -19.54 32.39
C GLY A 222 22.05 -19.81 33.72
N ASN A 223 21.87 -18.95 34.72
CA ASN A 223 22.33 -19.24 36.08
C ASN A 223 21.45 -20.31 36.73
N LEU A 224 20.13 -20.17 36.59
CA LEU A 224 19.17 -21.22 36.93
C LEU A 224 18.89 -22.08 35.70
N LEU A 225 18.97 -23.41 35.86
CA LEU A 225 18.68 -24.40 34.80
C LEU A 225 19.39 -24.08 33.47
N PRO A 226 20.74 -24.13 33.41
CA PRO A 226 21.50 -23.75 32.21
C PRO A 226 21.13 -24.56 30.96
N SER A 227 20.73 -25.83 31.14
CA SER A 227 20.33 -26.73 30.03
C SER A 227 18.89 -26.53 29.54
N ALA A 228 18.10 -25.66 30.16
CA ALA A 228 16.72 -25.42 29.75
C ALA A 228 16.64 -24.56 28.49
N LEU A 229 15.73 -24.92 27.60
CA LEU A 229 15.37 -24.13 26.43
C LEU A 229 14.38 -23.04 26.82
N LEU A 230 14.53 -21.85 26.23
CA LEU A 230 13.69 -20.69 26.50
C LEU A 230 13.09 -20.16 25.20
N TRP A 231 11.78 -19.97 25.16
CA TRP A 231 11.10 -19.29 24.06
C TRP A 231 10.35 -18.08 24.60
N ILE A 232 10.74 -16.88 24.19
CA ILE A 232 10.15 -15.62 24.66
C ILE A 232 9.43 -14.95 23.48
N THR A 233 8.16 -14.58 23.65
CA THR A 233 7.41 -13.82 22.65
C THR A 233 7.24 -12.36 23.09
N THR A 234 7.32 -11.42 22.15
CA THR A 234 7.22 -9.98 22.46
C THR A 234 6.79 -9.14 21.26
N ARG A 235 6.24 -7.96 21.51
CA ARG A 235 6.26 -6.87 20.51
C ARG A 235 7.68 -6.30 20.35
N PRO A 236 8.06 -5.79 19.16
CA PRO A 236 9.40 -5.26 18.91
C PRO A 236 9.86 -4.20 19.91
N ALA A 237 8.97 -3.29 20.31
CA ALA A 237 9.26 -2.20 21.24
C ALA A 237 9.71 -2.66 22.65
N ALA A 238 9.33 -3.87 23.07
CA ALA A 238 9.74 -4.42 24.37
C ALA A 238 10.87 -5.45 24.27
N ALA A 239 11.37 -5.74 23.06
CA ALA A 239 12.43 -6.72 22.87
C ALA A 239 13.75 -6.34 23.54
N ASN A 240 14.02 -5.04 23.70
CA ASN A 240 15.19 -4.49 24.38
C ASN A 240 15.17 -4.69 25.90
N LYS A 241 14.06 -5.12 26.51
CA LYS A 241 14.02 -5.53 27.92
C LYS A 241 14.90 -6.74 28.19
N ILE A 242 15.16 -7.58 27.18
CA ILE A 242 16.10 -8.70 27.27
C ILE A 242 17.43 -8.30 26.64
N PRO A 243 18.56 -8.41 27.36
CA PRO A 243 19.88 -8.16 26.79
C PRO A 243 20.15 -9.07 25.58
N SER A 244 20.70 -8.51 24.50
CA SER A 244 21.01 -9.29 23.28
C SER A 244 21.96 -10.46 23.52
N GLY A 245 22.88 -10.32 24.49
CA GLY A 245 23.79 -11.40 24.89
C GLY A 245 23.11 -12.60 25.59
N CYS A 246 21.82 -12.51 25.93
CA CYS A 246 21.03 -13.61 26.51
C CYS A 246 20.15 -14.33 25.46
N VAL A 247 20.19 -13.90 24.20
CA VAL A 247 19.36 -14.41 23.11
C VAL A 247 20.25 -15.02 22.04
N ASP A 248 20.05 -16.30 21.73
CA ASP A 248 20.83 -16.99 20.71
C ASP A 248 20.24 -16.79 19.31
N GLN A 249 18.91 -16.73 19.22
CA GLN A 249 18.19 -16.55 17.96
C GLN A 249 17.03 -15.58 18.13
N VAL A 250 16.91 -14.65 17.19
CA VAL A 250 15.74 -13.78 17.05
C VAL A 250 14.92 -14.30 15.87
N THR A 251 13.62 -14.43 16.07
CA THR A 251 12.67 -14.77 14.99
C THR A 251 11.62 -13.68 14.89
N GLU A 252 11.02 -13.54 13.71
CA GLU A 252 9.97 -12.55 13.46
C GLU A 252 8.76 -13.23 12.83
N VAL A 253 7.59 -13.05 13.44
CA VAL A 253 6.31 -13.48 12.86
C VAL A 253 5.84 -12.39 11.89
N ARG A 254 5.79 -12.72 10.60
CA ARG A 254 5.38 -11.78 9.56
C ARG A 254 3.86 -11.68 9.46
N GLY A 255 3.12 -12.78 9.58
CA GLY A 255 1.66 -12.82 9.42
C GLY A 255 1.22 -13.81 8.33
N PHE A 256 0.06 -13.57 7.71
CA PHE A 256 -0.47 -14.34 6.59
C PHE A 256 -0.03 -13.78 5.24
N ASN A 257 0.63 -14.59 4.42
CA ASN A 257 0.75 -14.33 2.99
C ASN A 257 -0.59 -14.53 2.26
N ASP A 258 -0.68 -14.14 1.00
CA ASP A 258 -1.95 -14.17 0.26
C ASP A 258 -2.59 -15.57 0.19
N PRO A 259 -1.84 -16.66 -0.07
CA PRO A 259 -2.38 -18.02 0.04
C PRO A 259 -2.93 -18.36 1.44
N GLN A 260 -2.22 -17.97 2.51
CA GLN A 260 -2.63 -18.23 3.90
C GLN A 260 -3.89 -17.44 4.28
N LYS A 261 -4.07 -16.22 3.76
CA LYS A 261 -5.32 -15.46 3.95
C LYS A 261 -6.52 -16.25 3.44
N GLU A 262 -6.42 -16.78 2.21
CA GLU A 262 -7.50 -17.58 1.63
C GLU A 262 -7.70 -18.91 2.37
N GLU A 263 -6.61 -19.57 2.76
CA GLU A 263 -6.65 -20.80 3.55
C GLU A 263 -7.42 -20.60 4.86
N TYR A 264 -7.16 -19.49 5.57
CA TYR A 264 -7.88 -19.15 6.79
C TYR A 264 -9.39 -19.04 6.57
N PHE A 265 -9.84 -18.28 5.56
CA PHE A 265 -11.27 -18.11 5.29
C PHE A 265 -11.93 -19.42 4.85
N ARG A 266 -11.26 -20.24 4.03
CA ARG A 266 -11.76 -21.57 3.64
C ARG A 266 -11.87 -22.53 4.82
N LYS A 267 -10.94 -22.47 5.77
CA LYS A 267 -10.99 -23.29 7.00
C LYS A 267 -12.08 -22.83 7.97
N ARG A 268 -12.35 -21.53 8.02
CA ARG A 268 -13.31 -20.92 8.95
C ARG A 268 -14.77 -21.12 8.54
N PHE A 269 -15.07 -21.16 7.25
CA PHE A 269 -16.44 -21.33 6.74
C PHE A 269 -16.61 -22.71 6.09
N SER A 270 -17.63 -23.45 6.51
CA SER A 270 -17.95 -24.75 5.89
C SER A 270 -18.67 -24.60 4.54
N ASP A 271 -19.26 -23.43 4.27
CA ASP A 271 -19.92 -23.09 3.02
C ASP A 271 -18.91 -22.50 2.01
N GLU A 272 -18.66 -23.22 0.93
CA GLU A 272 -17.72 -22.82 -0.12
C GLU A 272 -18.16 -21.54 -0.86
N ASP A 273 -19.46 -21.30 -1.06
CA ASP A 273 -19.97 -20.09 -1.73
C ASP A 273 -19.75 -18.86 -0.84
N LEU A 274 -20.12 -18.97 0.44
CA LEU A 274 -19.89 -17.90 1.42
C LEU A 274 -18.40 -17.56 1.53
N SER A 275 -17.54 -18.59 1.63
CA SER A 275 -16.09 -18.39 1.70
C SER A 275 -15.54 -17.70 0.45
N SER A 276 -16.01 -18.09 -0.74
CA SER A 276 -15.57 -17.53 -2.02
C SER A 276 -16.00 -16.07 -2.18
N ARG A 277 -17.23 -15.74 -1.74
CA ARG A 277 -17.73 -14.35 -1.73
C ARG A 277 -16.94 -13.46 -0.78
N ILE A 278 -16.62 -13.95 0.42
CA ILE A 278 -15.80 -13.22 1.40
C ILE A 278 -14.38 -13.01 0.86
N ILE A 279 -13.74 -14.04 0.34
CA ILE A 279 -12.40 -13.94 -0.27
C ILE A 279 -12.42 -12.95 -1.43
N SER A 280 -13.44 -13.00 -2.28
CA SER A 280 -13.60 -12.04 -3.38
C SER A 280 -13.71 -10.61 -2.87
N HIS A 281 -14.57 -10.34 -1.88
CA HIS A 281 -14.73 -9.01 -1.29
C HIS A 281 -13.43 -8.48 -0.66
N ILE A 282 -12.72 -9.35 0.08
CA ILE A 282 -11.44 -8.99 0.69
C ILE A 282 -10.39 -8.70 -0.38
N LYS A 283 -10.39 -9.42 -1.50
CA LYS A 283 -9.47 -9.13 -2.62
C LYS A 283 -9.81 -7.82 -3.33
N THR A 284 -11.10 -7.50 -3.49
CA THR A 284 -11.52 -6.24 -4.12
C THR A 284 -11.25 -5.02 -3.23
N SER A 285 -11.37 -5.15 -1.91
CA SER A 285 -11.01 -4.08 -0.98
C SER A 285 -9.55 -4.19 -0.55
N ARG A 286 -8.69 -3.41 -1.21
CA ARG A 286 -7.23 -3.44 -0.97
C ARG A 286 -6.86 -3.11 0.48
N SER A 287 -7.57 -2.18 1.11
CA SER A 287 -7.41 -1.87 2.54
C SER A 287 -7.67 -3.10 3.40
N LEU A 288 -8.81 -3.78 3.23
CA LEU A 288 -9.10 -5.01 3.99
C LEU A 288 -8.09 -6.13 3.68
N HIS A 289 -7.68 -6.26 2.41
CA HIS A 289 -6.69 -7.24 1.99
C HIS A 289 -5.33 -7.09 2.69
N ILE A 290 -4.86 -5.85 2.83
CA ILE A 290 -3.59 -5.53 3.51
C ILE A 290 -3.71 -5.83 5.00
N MET A 291 -4.83 -5.45 5.61
CA MET A 291 -5.08 -5.63 7.04
C MET A 291 -5.18 -7.11 7.41
N CYS A 292 -5.80 -7.93 6.56
CA CYS A 292 -5.86 -9.38 6.69
C CYS A 292 -4.49 -10.08 6.67
N HIS A 293 -3.38 -9.36 6.46
CA HIS A 293 -2.05 -9.88 6.79
C HIS A 293 -1.91 -10.21 8.28
N ILE A 294 -2.59 -9.48 9.17
CA ILE A 294 -2.72 -9.88 10.59
C ILE A 294 -3.91 -10.83 10.73
N PRO A 295 -3.71 -12.02 11.32
CA PRO A 295 -4.79 -12.98 11.57
C PRO A 295 -5.97 -12.40 12.36
N VAL A 296 -5.75 -11.48 13.32
CA VAL A 296 -6.85 -10.86 14.07
C VAL A 296 -7.81 -10.08 13.16
N PHE A 297 -7.30 -9.42 12.12
CA PHE A 297 -8.15 -8.74 11.14
C PHE A 297 -8.89 -9.73 10.26
N CYS A 298 -8.30 -10.89 9.94
CA CYS A 298 -9.04 -11.96 9.27
C CYS A 298 -10.21 -12.46 10.13
N TRP A 299 -10.02 -12.58 11.45
CA TRP A 299 -11.09 -12.95 12.38
C TRP A 299 -12.19 -11.90 12.46
N ILE A 300 -11.83 -10.61 12.57
CA ILE A 300 -12.80 -9.50 12.55
C ILE A 300 -13.58 -9.49 11.23
N SER A 301 -12.87 -9.58 10.10
CA SER A 301 -13.48 -9.62 8.78
C SER A 301 -14.40 -10.82 8.61
N ALA A 302 -13.98 -12.02 9.02
CA ALA A 302 -14.82 -13.20 8.97
C ALA A 302 -16.12 -12.99 9.76
N THR A 303 -16.02 -12.51 10.99
CA THR A 303 -17.16 -12.31 11.90
C THR A 303 -18.17 -11.30 11.34
N VAL A 304 -17.69 -10.15 10.87
CA VAL A 304 -18.55 -9.07 10.34
C VAL A 304 -19.19 -9.47 9.02
N LEU A 305 -18.40 -10.02 8.08
CA LEU A 305 -18.88 -10.33 6.73
C LEU A 305 -19.83 -11.54 6.72
N GLU A 306 -19.61 -12.55 7.57
CA GLU A 306 -20.54 -13.68 7.80
C GLU A 306 -21.93 -13.16 8.16
N HIS A 307 -22.02 -12.35 9.21
CA HIS A 307 -23.28 -11.78 9.68
C HIS A 307 -23.96 -10.87 8.63
N MET A 308 -23.20 -10.06 7.89
CA MET A 308 -23.78 -9.16 6.88
C MET A 308 -24.34 -9.91 5.67
N LEU A 309 -23.66 -10.98 5.23
CA LEU A 309 -24.06 -11.78 4.07
C LEU A 309 -25.27 -12.66 4.38
N GLU A 310 -25.39 -13.20 5.61
CA GLU A 310 -26.57 -13.93 6.08
C GLU A 310 -27.84 -13.06 6.07
N HIS A 311 -27.71 -11.77 6.39
CA HIS A 311 -28.83 -10.83 6.47
C HIS A 311 -29.08 -10.03 5.17
N LYS A 312 -28.42 -10.39 4.06
CA LYS A 312 -28.57 -9.76 2.73
C LYS A 312 -28.48 -8.23 2.75
N ARG A 313 -27.55 -7.66 3.54
CA ARG A 313 -27.28 -6.21 3.46
C ARG A 313 -26.65 -5.86 2.10
N GLU A 314 -27.12 -4.77 1.48
CA GLU A 314 -26.77 -4.41 0.10
C GLU A 314 -25.33 -3.87 -0.08
N GLU A 315 -24.75 -3.23 0.94
CA GLU A 315 -23.40 -2.64 0.84
C GLU A 315 -22.46 -3.20 1.91
N MET A 316 -21.31 -3.71 1.46
CA MET A 316 -20.26 -4.24 2.33
C MET A 316 -19.29 -3.13 2.75
N PRO A 317 -18.72 -3.22 3.97
CA PRO A 317 -17.77 -2.22 4.48
C PRO A 317 -16.53 -2.11 3.59
N LYS A 318 -16.14 -0.87 3.31
CA LYS A 318 -14.97 -0.47 2.50
C LYS A 318 -13.85 0.12 3.36
N THR A 319 -14.20 0.77 4.46
CA THR A 319 -13.25 1.41 5.39
C THR A 319 -13.07 0.61 6.69
N LEU A 320 -11.99 0.91 7.43
CA LEU A 320 -11.77 0.27 8.73
C LEU A 320 -12.81 0.73 9.74
N THR A 321 -13.20 2.00 9.70
CA THR A 321 -14.22 2.51 10.61
C THR A 321 -15.55 1.80 10.40
N GLU A 322 -15.96 1.54 9.15
CA GLU A 322 -17.17 0.78 8.84
C GLU A 322 -17.10 -0.65 9.38
N MET A 323 -15.97 -1.35 9.17
CA MET A 323 -15.74 -2.70 9.69
C MET A 323 -15.92 -2.76 11.21
N TYR A 324 -15.29 -1.85 11.95
CA TYR A 324 -15.33 -1.85 13.42
C TYR A 324 -16.67 -1.38 13.96
N THR A 325 -17.33 -0.45 13.27
CA THR A 325 -18.69 -0.02 13.62
C THR A 325 -19.66 -1.18 13.52
N HIS A 326 -19.55 -2.00 12.47
CA HIS A 326 -20.33 -3.23 12.33
C HIS A 326 -19.95 -4.32 13.33
N LEU A 327 -18.67 -4.44 13.70
CA LEU A 327 -18.22 -5.37 14.74
C LEU A 327 -18.89 -5.05 16.08
N VAL A 328 -18.90 -3.78 16.48
CA VAL A 328 -19.58 -3.34 17.72
C VAL A 328 -21.09 -3.52 17.60
N GLU A 329 -21.71 -3.15 16.47
CA GLU A 329 -23.14 -3.36 16.21
C GLU A 329 -23.53 -4.85 16.40
N PHE A 330 -22.73 -5.76 15.84
CA PHE A 330 -22.93 -7.20 15.94
C PHE A 330 -22.84 -7.70 17.39
N HIS A 331 -21.79 -7.33 18.11
CA HIS A 331 -21.63 -7.75 19.51
C HIS A 331 -22.72 -7.18 20.42
N THR A 332 -23.12 -5.92 20.22
CA THR A 332 -24.23 -5.32 20.98
C THR A 332 -25.55 -6.08 20.75
N LYS A 333 -25.87 -6.43 19.51
CA LYS A 333 -27.07 -7.24 19.19
C LYS A 333 -27.05 -8.60 19.88
N GLN A 334 -25.92 -9.31 19.80
CA GLN A 334 -25.78 -10.61 20.47
C GLN A 334 -25.92 -10.53 21.99
N ILE A 335 -25.45 -9.44 22.62
CA ILE A 335 -25.60 -9.23 24.06
C ILE A 335 -27.09 -9.04 24.40
N ASN A 336 -27.78 -8.18 23.66
CA ASN A 336 -29.20 -7.89 23.92
C ASN A 336 -30.10 -9.12 23.78
N GLU A 337 -29.92 -9.90 22.71
CA GLU A 337 -30.69 -11.13 22.46
C GLU A 337 -30.51 -12.18 23.56
N LYS A 338 -29.34 -12.23 24.20
CA LYS A 338 -29.01 -13.23 25.21
C LYS A 338 -29.52 -12.88 26.61
N TYR A 339 -29.67 -11.60 26.96
CA TYR A 339 -29.89 -11.19 28.36
C TYR A 339 -31.18 -10.38 28.60
N LEU A 340 -31.81 -9.78 27.58
CA LEU A 340 -32.99 -8.90 27.77
C LEU A 340 -34.33 -9.53 27.37
N GLY A 341 -34.34 -10.75 26.80
CA GLY A 341 -35.58 -11.45 26.42
C GLY A 341 -36.20 -10.94 25.10
N LYS A 342 -37.07 -11.77 24.49
CA LYS A 342 -37.60 -11.59 23.13
C LYS A 342 -38.73 -10.56 22.97
N GLU A 343 -39.15 -9.86 24.01
CA GLU A 343 -40.43 -9.11 23.98
C GLU A 343 -40.34 -7.62 23.61
N GLU A 344 -39.15 -7.04 23.41
CA GLU A 344 -39.06 -5.63 23.00
C GLU A 344 -38.39 -5.45 21.63
N THR A 345 -39.19 -5.02 20.66
CA THR A 345 -38.81 -4.77 19.26
C THR A 345 -37.90 -3.54 19.15
N GLY A 346 -36.57 -3.76 19.11
CA GLY A 346 -35.59 -2.78 18.62
C GLY A 346 -34.18 -2.97 19.19
N PRO A 347 -33.11 -2.53 18.48
CA PRO A 347 -31.76 -2.51 19.03
C PRO A 347 -31.66 -1.43 20.13
N HIS A 348 -32.00 -1.79 21.37
CA HIS A 348 -31.78 -0.91 22.51
C HIS A 348 -30.30 -0.96 22.87
N TRP A 349 -29.53 0.04 22.47
CA TRP A 349 -28.15 0.18 22.93
C TRP A 349 -28.16 0.31 24.46
N ASN A 350 -27.39 -0.51 25.19
CA ASN A 350 -27.02 -0.12 26.53
C ASN A 350 -25.97 1.02 26.41
N LYS A 351 -26.48 2.23 26.14
CA LYS A 351 -25.68 3.45 25.88
C LYS A 351 -24.63 3.64 26.97
N GLU A 352 -25.03 3.37 28.21
CA GLU A 352 -24.19 3.52 29.39
C GLU A 352 -23.03 2.54 29.38
N SER A 353 -23.25 1.26 29.07
CA SER A 353 -22.17 0.26 29.01
C SER A 353 -21.12 0.54 27.93
N ILE A 354 -21.52 0.93 26.71
CA ILE A 354 -20.56 1.23 25.63
C ILE A 354 -19.77 2.51 25.91
N LEU A 355 -20.44 3.54 26.44
CA LEU A 355 -19.77 4.78 26.83
C LEU A 355 -18.77 4.54 27.96
N SER A 356 -19.13 3.77 28.99
CA SER A 356 -18.22 3.40 30.07
C SER A 356 -17.04 2.57 29.57
N LEU A 357 -17.28 1.63 28.64
CA LEU A 357 -16.22 0.84 28.06
C LEU A 357 -15.28 1.67 27.15
N GLY A 358 -15.82 2.59 26.36
CA GLY A 358 -15.04 3.52 25.55
C GLY A 358 -14.25 4.52 26.40
N LYS A 359 -14.81 4.97 27.53
CA LYS A 359 -14.10 5.80 28.53
C LYS A 359 -12.89 5.07 29.10
N LEU A 360 -13.08 3.81 29.52
CA LEU A 360 -11.99 2.96 29.99
C LEU A 360 -10.92 2.77 28.90
N ALA A 361 -11.35 2.48 27.67
CA ALA A 361 -10.45 2.31 26.54
C ALA A 361 -9.57 3.54 26.31
N PHE A 362 -10.17 4.74 26.32
CA PHE A 362 -9.45 6.01 26.17
C PHE A 362 -8.48 6.28 27.31
N GLN A 363 -8.90 6.12 28.57
CA GLN A 363 -8.04 6.33 29.73
C GLN A 363 -6.82 5.40 29.73
N GLN A 364 -7.04 4.12 29.44
CA GLN A 364 -5.95 3.13 29.40
C GLN A 364 -5.05 3.34 28.17
N LEU A 365 -5.60 3.80 27.03
CA LEU A 365 -4.81 4.15 25.84
C LEU A 365 -3.86 5.31 26.12
N VAL A 366 -4.34 6.37 26.79
CA VAL A 366 -3.52 7.52 27.19
C VAL A 366 -2.45 7.13 28.22
N LYS A 367 -2.75 6.22 29.15
CA LYS A 367 -1.78 5.66 30.12
C LYS A 367 -0.77 4.70 29.47
N GLY A 368 -1.03 4.21 28.25
CA GLY A 368 -0.20 3.20 27.57
C GLY A 368 -0.38 1.78 28.13
N ASN A 369 -1.49 1.50 28.81
CA ASN A 369 -1.77 0.22 29.42
C ASN A 369 -2.56 -0.70 28.47
N LEU A 370 -2.11 -1.95 28.35
CA LEU A 370 -2.83 -3.02 27.63
C LEU A 370 -3.72 -3.89 28.54
N ILE A 371 -3.42 -3.91 29.83
CA ILE A 371 -4.13 -4.68 30.85
C ILE A 371 -4.60 -3.75 31.96
N PHE A 372 -5.75 -4.06 32.52
CA PHE A 372 -6.42 -3.30 33.58
C PHE A 372 -7.13 -4.24 34.55
N TYR A 373 -7.46 -3.73 35.74
CA TYR A 373 -7.95 -4.52 36.87
C TYR A 373 -9.39 -4.17 37.24
N GLU A 374 -9.91 -4.86 38.25
CA GLU A 374 -11.25 -4.64 38.77
C GLU A 374 -11.44 -3.21 39.32
N GLU A 375 -10.39 -2.60 39.86
CA GLU A 375 -10.41 -1.22 40.34
C GLU A 375 -10.62 -0.22 39.19
N ASP A 376 -9.95 -0.44 38.05
CA ASP A 376 -10.11 0.40 36.86
C ASP A 376 -11.54 0.33 36.32
N LEU A 377 -12.19 -0.86 36.40
CA LEU A 377 -13.59 -1.05 36.00
C LEU A 377 -14.56 -0.34 36.95
N LYS A 378 -14.31 -0.42 38.26
CA LYS A 378 -15.11 0.27 39.28
C LYS A 378 -15.00 1.79 39.15
N GLU A 379 -13.83 2.32 38.81
CA GLU A 379 -13.61 3.76 38.60
C GLU A 379 -14.52 4.34 37.49
N VAL A 380 -14.76 3.57 36.43
CA VAL A 380 -15.65 3.97 35.33
C VAL A 380 -17.11 3.54 35.52
N GLY A 381 -17.46 2.97 36.67
CA GLY A 381 -18.84 2.60 37.02
C GLY A 381 -19.35 1.32 36.36
N ILE A 382 -18.47 0.40 35.96
CA ILE A 382 -18.85 -0.89 35.36
C ILE A 382 -18.98 -1.96 36.47
N ASP A 383 -20.11 -2.66 36.51
CA ASP A 383 -20.28 -3.82 37.41
C ASP A 383 -19.54 -5.06 36.86
N VAL A 384 -18.72 -5.66 37.71
CA VAL A 384 -17.85 -6.82 37.42
C VAL A 384 -18.69 -8.10 37.22
N ASN A 385 -19.94 -8.10 37.67
CA ASN A 385 -20.87 -9.23 37.59
C ASN A 385 -21.75 -9.23 36.32
N GLU A 386 -21.73 -8.16 35.53
CA GLU A 386 -22.37 -8.05 34.22
C GLU A 386 -21.64 -8.93 33.19
N ALA A 387 -22.27 -9.99 32.67
CA ALA A 387 -21.69 -11.16 31.93
C ALA A 387 -20.37 -10.94 31.14
N SER A 388 -19.25 -10.97 31.89
CA SER A 388 -17.83 -10.75 31.51
C SER A 388 -17.59 -9.55 30.58
N VAL A 389 -18.34 -8.48 30.85
CA VAL A 389 -18.22 -7.07 30.43
C VAL A 389 -17.68 -6.77 29.01
N TYR A 390 -18.27 -7.17 27.89
CA TYR A 390 -19.36 -8.07 27.58
C TYR A 390 -18.92 -8.74 26.27
N SER A 391 -18.67 -10.04 26.34
CA SER A 391 -17.56 -10.66 25.59
C SER A 391 -17.73 -10.72 24.06
N GLY A 392 -16.58 -10.72 23.38
CA GLY A 392 -16.40 -10.42 21.96
C GLY A 392 -15.52 -9.17 21.76
N LEU A 393 -15.67 -8.17 22.64
CA LEU A 393 -14.85 -6.94 22.67
C LEU A 393 -13.78 -6.96 23.78
N CYS A 394 -14.14 -7.53 24.95
CA CYS A 394 -13.26 -7.72 26.10
C CYS A 394 -13.13 -9.21 26.43
N THR A 395 -11.94 -9.60 26.88
CA THR A 395 -11.67 -10.95 27.37
C THR A 395 -11.32 -10.92 28.85
N GLN A 396 -12.09 -11.64 29.66
CA GLN A 396 -11.72 -11.97 31.03
C GLN A 396 -10.67 -13.08 30.98
N LEU A 397 -9.52 -12.86 31.59
CA LEU A 397 -8.36 -13.76 31.47
C LEU A 397 -8.29 -14.81 32.58
N PHE A 398 -8.76 -14.46 33.78
CA PHE A 398 -8.70 -15.34 34.95
C PHE A 398 -10.08 -15.86 35.35
N LYS A 399 -10.16 -17.18 35.55
CA LYS A 399 -11.30 -17.87 36.15
C LYS A 399 -10.72 -18.95 37.08
N GLU A 400 -10.97 -18.83 38.38
CA GLU A 400 -11.16 -19.93 39.35
C GLU A 400 -10.24 -21.19 39.32
N GLU A 401 -9.04 -21.16 38.73
CA GLU A 401 -8.15 -22.34 38.65
C GLU A 401 -6.86 -22.21 39.48
N CYS A 402 -6.54 -21.04 40.03
CA CYS A 402 -5.44 -20.88 40.99
C CYS A 402 -6.02 -20.58 42.37
N GLY A 403 -6.15 -21.60 43.22
CA GLY A 403 -6.85 -21.56 44.51
C GLY A 403 -6.31 -20.61 45.59
N LEU A 404 -5.55 -19.56 45.26
CA LEU A 404 -4.99 -18.59 46.22
C LEU A 404 -5.16 -17.11 45.83
N TYR A 405 -5.30 -16.75 44.55
CA TYR A 405 -5.53 -15.35 44.12
C TYR A 405 -6.89 -15.23 43.43
N HIS A 406 -7.78 -14.40 43.98
CA HIS A 406 -9.13 -14.15 43.44
C HIS A 406 -9.19 -12.94 42.48
N ASP A 407 -8.04 -12.39 42.09
CA ASP A 407 -7.99 -11.14 41.33
C ASP A 407 -8.27 -11.34 39.84
N LYS A 408 -9.26 -10.60 39.33
CA LYS A 408 -9.65 -10.62 37.91
C LYS A 408 -8.86 -9.57 37.14
N VAL A 409 -8.26 -9.98 36.02
CA VAL A 409 -7.57 -9.08 35.08
C VAL A 409 -8.26 -9.13 33.73
N TYR A 410 -8.31 -7.96 33.09
CA TYR A 410 -9.03 -7.72 31.85
C TYR A 410 -8.11 -7.10 30.80
N CYS A 411 -8.39 -7.42 29.54
CA CYS A 411 -7.83 -6.74 28.38
C CYS A 411 -8.83 -6.72 27.23
N PHE A 412 -8.64 -5.80 26.28
CA PHE A 412 -9.32 -5.88 24.99
C PHE A 412 -8.75 -7.04 24.17
N VAL A 413 -9.56 -7.64 23.29
CA VAL A 413 -9.12 -8.74 22.40
C VAL A 413 -7.92 -8.31 21.54
N HIS A 414 -7.91 -7.04 21.13
CA HIS A 414 -6.83 -6.43 20.36
C HIS A 414 -6.75 -4.92 20.62
N LEU A 415 -5.54 -4.35 20.52
CA LEU A 415 -5.31 -2.90 20.70
C LEU A 415 -6.17 -2.05 19.76
N SER A 416 -6.39 -2.51 18.52
CA SER A 416 -7.26 -1.81 17.57
C SER A 416 -8.70 -1.64 18.08
N ILE A 417 -9.22 -2.59 18.88
CA ILE A 417 -10.56 -2.51 19.45
C ILE A 417 -10.59 -1.47 20.57
N GLN A 418 -9.52 -1.40 21.37
CA GLN A 418 -9.32 -0.34 22.35
C GLN A 418 -9.24 1.04 21.68
N GLU A 419 -8.45 1.19 20.62
CA GLU A 419 -8.33 2.45 19.86
C GLU A 419 -9.67 2.85 19.22
N PHE A 420 -10.43 1.90 18.68
CA PHE A 420 -11.76 2.16 18.12
C PHE A 420 -12.76 2.63 19.19
N LEU A 421 -12.88 1.90 20.30
CA LEU A 421 -13.81 2.25 21.39
C LEU A 421 -13.43 3.59 22.04
N ALA A 422 -12.14 3.88 22.15
CA ALA A 422 -11.64 5.18 22.59
C ALA A 422 -12.09 6.29 21.62
N ALA A 423 -11.97 6.06 20.30
CA ALA A 423 -12.41 7.02 19.28
C ALA A 423 -13.93 7.26 19.34
N VAL A 424 -14.73 6.19 19.52
CA VAL A 424 -16.18 6.29 19.73
C VAL A 424 -16.51 7.12 20.96
N TYR A 425 -15.83 6.91 22.09
CA TYR A 425 -16.05 7.69 23.31
C TYR A 425 -15.72 9.18 23.10
N VAL A 426 -14.55 9.48 22.54
CA VAL A 426 -14.11 10.86 22.29
C VAL A 426 -15.05 11.57 21.33
N PHE A 427 -15.50 10.88 20.27
CA PHE A 427 -16.50 11.39 19.33
C PHE A 427 -17.83 11.68 20.02
N LEU A 428 -18.37 10.74 20.81
CA LEU A 428 -19.66 10.90 21.48
C LEU A 428 -19.62 11.98 22.58
N SER A 429 -18.53 12.07 23.35
CA SER A 429 -18.33 13.15 24.33
C SER A 429 -18.35 14.53 23.67
N PHE A 430 -17.72 14.68 22.51
CA PHE A 430 -17.74 15.94 21.77
C PHE A 430 -19.14 16.26 21.20
N ILE A 431 -19.76 15.31 20.49
CA ILE A 431 -21.04 15.56 19.80
C ILE A 431 -22.22 15.73 20.76
N ASN A 432 -22.29 14.91 21.81
CA ASN A 432 -23.41 14.95 22.75
C ASN A 432 -23.22 16.04 23.82
N ASN A 433 -21.99 16.21 24.35
CA ASN A 433 -21.71 17.02 25.53
C ASN A 433 -20.88 18.28 25.27
N ASN A 434 -20.39 18.52 24.03
CA ASN A 434 -19.44 19.59 23.69
C ASN A 434 -18.09 19.52 24.43
N GLU A 435 -17.68 18.33 24.89
CA GLU A 435 -16.42 18.14 25.62
C GLU A 435 -15.27 17.81 24.65
N ASN A 436 -14.30 18.71 24.49
CA ASN A 436 -13.10 18.43 23.71
C ASN A 436 -12.02 17.72 24.56
N LEU A 437 -12.07 16.39 24.58
CA LEU A 437 -11.04 15.56 25.25
C LEU A 437 -9.68 15.57 24.53
N MET A 438 -9.63 16.12 23.32
CA MET A 438 -8.42 16.28 22.52
C MET A 438 -7.72 17.61 22.76
N ASP A 439 -8.23 18.51 23.59
CA ASP A 439 -7.52 19.73 24.01
C ASP A 439 -7.03 19.65 25.47
N LYS A 440 -5.92 20.32 25.79
CA LYS A 440 -5.37 20.40 27.15
C LYS A 440 -6.13 21.39 28.04
N LEU A 441 -6.80 22.39 27.45
CA LEU A 441 -7.48 23.45 28.20
C LEU A 441 -8.99 23.20 28.41
N GLN A 442 -9.53 22.10 27.86
CA GLN A 442 -10.95 21.68 27.98
C GLN A 442 -11.92 22.88 27.86
N THR A 443 -11.82 23.59 26.75
CA THR A 443 -12.72 24.69 26.40
C THR A 443 -14.09 24.15 26.02
N ASN A 444 -15.14 24.63 26.71
CA ASN A 444 -16.51 24.38 26.31
C ASN A 444 -16.88 25.35 25.16
N ASP A 445 -17.60 24.87 24.16
CA ASP A 445 -18.06 25.59 22.94
C ASP A 445 -17.05 25.76 21.79
N GLU A 446 -16.11 24.83 21.59
CA GLU A 446 -15.27 24.83 20.38
C GLU A 446 -16.01 24.41 19.10
N PRO A 447 -15.68 25.00 17.93
CA PRO A 447 -16.15 24.54 16.63
C PRO A 447 -15.72 23.09 16.33
N GLU A 448 -16.58 22.33 15.67
CA GLU A 448 -16.31 20.94 15.25
C GLU A 448 -15.02 20.79 14.44
N VAL A 449 -14.72 21.77 13.60
CA VAL A 449 -13.47 21.80 12.81
C VAL A 449 -12.25 21.90 13.72
N THR A 450 -12.31 22.69 14.80
CA THR A 450 -11.18 22.86 15.74
C THR A 450 -10.90 21.55 16.47
N PHE A 451 -11.93 20.81 16.85
CA PHE A 451 -11.81 19.49 17.47
C PHE A 451 -11.01 18.50 16.62
N TYR A 452 -11.40 18.31 15.35
CA TYR A 452 -10.69 17.38 14.46
C TYR A 452 -9.28 17.86 14.12
N LYS A 453 -9.06 19.18 13.96
CA LYS A 453 -7.71 19.76 13.77
C LYS A 453 -6.78 19.43 14.95
N SER A 454 -7.25 19.63 16.19
CA SER A 454 -6.50 19.30 17.40
C SER A 454 -6.16 17.81 17.49
N ALA A 455 -7.07 16.93 17.07
CA ALA A 455 -6.81 15.49 17.01
C ALA A 455 -5.73 15.13 15.98
N VAL A 456 -5.79 15.74 14.78
CA VAL A 456 -4.77 15.59 13.74
C VAL A 456 -3.38 16.02 14.25
N ASP A 457 -3.30 17.20 14.88
CA ASP A 457 -2.03 17.72 15.39
C ASP A 457 -1.44 16.85 16.51
N LYS A 458 -2.27 16.34 17.43
CA LYS A 458 -1.83 15.41 18.47
C LYS A 458 -1.27 14.10 17.90
N ALA A 459 -1.89 13.56 16.86
CA ALA A 459 -1.40 12.34 16.21
C ALA A 459 -0.09 12.58 15.45
N ILE A 460 0.08 13.76 14.83
CA ILE A 460 1.33 14.15 14.17
C ILE A 460 2.47 14.28 15.20
N GLN A 461 2.19 14.86 16.37
CA GLN A 461 3.16 15.04 17.46
C GLN A 461 3.57 13.74 18.18
N SER A 462 2.78 12.67 18.07
CA SER A 462 3.07 11.38 18.72
C SER A 462 4.24 10.67 18.04
N GLU A 463 5.45 10.65 18.61
CA GLU A 463 6.62 9.99 18.00
C GLU A 463 6.41 8.50 17.71
N THR A 464 5.73 7.76 18.58
CA THR A 464 5.48 6.30 18.45
C THR A 464 4.33 5.96 17.49
N GLY A 465 3.44 6.92 17.19
CA GLY A 465 2.27 6.68 16.35
C GLY A 465 1.12 5.98 17.06
N ASN A 466 1.13 5.93 18.39
CA ASN A 466 0.08 5.30 19.22
C ASN A 466 -1.33 5.91 19.06
N LEU A 467 -1.48 7.01 18.32
CA LEU A 467 -2.77 7.66 18.04
C LEU A 467 -3.19 7.56 16.57
N ASP A 468 -2.42 6.88 15.72
CA ASP A 468 -2.68 6.81 14.28
C ASP A 468 -4.02 6.14 13.96
N LEU A 469 -4.21 4.93 14.46
CA LEU A 469 -5.43 4.16 14.19
C LEU A 469 -6.63 4.75 14.93
N PHE A 470 -6.41 5.28 16.15
CA PHE A 470 -7.40 6.10 16.84
C PHE A 470 -7.87 7.29 15.99
N LEU A 471 -6.94 8.05 15.37
CA LEU A 471 -7.28 9.20 14.54
C LEU A 471 -8.06 8.80 13.29
N ARG A 472 -7.66 7.69 12.63
CA ARG A 472 -8.38 7.13 11.48
C ARG A 472 -9.85 6.85 11.84
N PHE A 473 -10.08 6.18 12.96
CA PHE A 473 -11.43 5.90 13.45
C PHE A 473 -12.19 7.17 13.80
N LEU A 474 -11.57 8.11 14.52
CA LEU A 474 -12.22 9.36 14.93
C LEU A 474 -12.70 10.17 13.72
N LEU A 475 -11.89 10.26 12.67
CA LEU A 475 -12.25 10.94 11.42
C LEU A 475 -13.28 10.14 10.62
N GLY A 476 -13.14 8.82 10.51
CA GLY A 476 -14.16 8.00 9.85
C GLY A 476 -15.54 8.12 10.52
N LEU A 477 -15.60 8.23 11.85
CA LEU A 477 -16.83 8.44 12.61
C LEU A 477 -17.50 9.80 12.34
N SER A 478 -16.75 10.78 11.81
CA SER A 478 -17.30 12.08 11.42
C SER A 478 -18.22 11.99 10.20
N LEU A 479 -18.14 10.90 9.41
CA LEU A 479 -19.00 10.70 8.25
C LEU A 479 -20.42 10.28 8.65
N GLU A 480 -21.42 10.89 8.01
CA GLU A 480 -22.84 10.59 8.27
C GLU A 480 -23.18 9.11 8.00
N SER A 481 -22.55 8.48 7.00
CA SER A 481 -22.71 7.05 6.68
C SER A 481 -22.38 6.15 7.88
N ASN A 482 -21.33 6.47 8.63
CA ASN A 482 -20.90 5.75 9.82
C ASN A 482 -21.76 6.10 11.04
N GLN A 483 -22.20 7.35 11.15
CA GLN A 483 -23.11 7.79 12.22
C GLN A 483 -24.47 7.09 12.18
N LYS A 484 -24.97 6.73 10.98
CA LYS A 484 -26.21 5.94 10.81
C LYS A 484 -26.19 4.67 11.68
N HIS A 485 -25.04 4.02 11.78
CA HIS A 485 -24.87 2.78 12.51
C HIS A 485 -24.75 2.99 14.02
N LEU A 486 -24.48 4.23 14.46
CA LEU A 486 -24.39 4.65 15.86
C LEU A 486 -25.58 5.51 16.32
N ARG A 487 -26.65 5.61 15.52
CA ARG A 487 -27.84 6.46 15.83
C ARG A 487 -28.40 6.24 17.22
N GLY A 488 -28.37 5.01 17.72
CA GLY A 488 -28.88 4.71 19.05
C GLY A 488 -27.92 5.08 20.19
N LEU A 489 -26.76 5.69 19.93
CA LEU A 489 -25.84 6.30 20.91
C LEU A 489 -25.82 7.84 20.83
N LEU A 490 -26.23 8.42 19.70
CA LEU A 490 -26.25 9.87 19.46
C LEU A 490 -27.49 10.52 20.09
N THR A 491 -27.31 11.67 20.75
CA THR A 491 -28.42 12.51 21.26
C THR A 491 -28.60 13.81 20.46
N LYS A 492 -27.57 14.23 19.72
CA LYS A 492 -27.56 15.38 18.82
C LYS A 492 -27.02 14.97 17.46
N THR A 493 -27.59 15.49 16.38
CA THR A 493 -26.99 15.39 15.05
C THR A 493 -26.27 16.71 14.78
N ARG A 494 -24.95 16.71 14.99
CA ARG A 494 -24.08 17.86 14.72
C ARG A 494 -23.12 17.44 13.61
N SER A 495 -23.63 17.35 12.39
CA SER A 495 -22.81 17.15 11.20
C SER A 495 -23.16 18.29 10.24
N SER A 496 -22.20 19.16 9.95
CA SER A 496 -22.30 20.09 8.83
C SER A 496 -21.34 19.63 7.74
N SER A 497 -21.81 19.54 6.50
CA SER A 497 -20.94 19.23 5.36
C SER A 497 -19.75 20.21 5.27
N GLN A 498 -19.95 21.43 5.72
CA GLN A 498 -18.93 22.48 5.79
C GLN A 498 -17.77 22.14 6.75
N SER A 499 -18.03 21.53 7.92
CA SER A 499 -16.95 21.18 8.86
C SER A 499 -16.05 20.08 8.30
N HIS A 500 -16.65 19.11 7.59
CA HIS A 500 -15.96 18.02 6.93
C HIS A 500 -15.00 18.51 5.82
N GLU A 501 -15.48 19.39 4.92
CA GLU A 501 -14.65 19.95 3.84
C GLU A 501 -13.43 20.73 4.40
N GLU A 502 -13.63 21.47 5.50
CA GLU A 502 -12.55 22.21 6.16
C GLU A 502 -11.53 21.28 6.83
N THR A 503 -11.97 20.18 7.45
CA THR A 503 -11.06 19.16 8.01
C THR A 503 -10.26 18.46 6.91
N VAL A 504 -10.91 18.06 5.81
CA VAL A 504 -10.24 17.48 4.64
C VAL A 504 -9.20 18.44 4.07
N LYS A 505 -9.55 19.72 3.93
CA LYS A 505 -8.62 20.77 3.46
C LYS A 505 -7.42 20.89 4.40
N TYR A 506 -7.63 20.89 5.71
CA TYR A 506 -6.56 20.95 6.69
C TYR A 506 -5.61 19.75 6.61
N ILE A 507 -6.15 18.53 6.48
CA ILE A 507 -5.32 17.33 6.33
C ILE A 507 -4.47 17.41 5.05
N LYS A 508 -5.04 17.89 3.94
CA LYS A 508 -4.29 18.11 2.68
C LYS A 508 -3.19 19.16 2.85
N GLU A 509 -3.44 20.23 3.60
CA GLU A 509 -2.42 21.23 3.94
C GLU A 509 -1.29 20.60 4.76
N LYS A 510 -1.61 19.78 5.77
CA LYS A 510 -0.61 19.05 6.57
C LYS A 510 0.22 18.06 5.76
N ILE A 511 -0.37 17.35 4.79
CA ILE A 511 0.39 16.45 3.90
C ILE A 511 1.37 17.23 3.00
N ARG A 512 1.05 18.48 2.67
CA ARG A 512 1.94 19.35 1.88
C ARG A 512 3.12 19.90 2.69
N GLU A 513 3.02 19.89 4.02
CA GLU A 513 4.15 20.17 4.92
C GLU A 513 5.17 19.00 4.88
N ASP A 514 6.44 19.27 5.21
CA ASP A 514 7.50 18.25 5.22
C ASP A 514 7.42 17.37 6.47
N LEU A 515 6.41 16.48 6.49
CA LEU A 515 6.21 15.48 7.53
C LEU A 515 7.05 14.22 7.26
N SER A 516 7.29 13.42 8.30
CA SER A 516 7.88 12.10 8.11
C SER A 516 7.00 11.24 7.20
N ARG A 517 7.62 10.30 6.48
CA ARG A 517 6.94 9.36 5.57
C ARG A 517 5.74 8.69 6.23
N GLU A 518 5.89 8.29 7.48
CA GLU A 518 4.91 7.55 8.26
C GLU A 518 3.70 8.44 8.60
N ARG A 519 3.94 9.71 8.95
CA ARG A 519 2.86 10.68 9.21
C ARG A 519 2.08 11.00 7.95
N SER A 520 2.78 11.22 6.83
CA SER A 520 2.12 11.46 5.55
C SER A 520 1.22 10.27 5.18
N ILE A 521 1.72 9.03 5.28
CA ILE A 521 0.92 7.82 5.02
C ILE A 521 -0.31 7.76 5.93
N ASN A 522 -0.15 8.01 7.25
CA ASN A 522 -1.28 8.01 8.17
C ASN A 522 -2.36 9.04 7.78
N LEU A 523 -1.96 10.26 7.40
CA LEU A 523 -2.90 11.28 6.96
C LEU A 523 -3.61 10.93 5.65
N PHE A 524 -2.95 10.20 4.74
CA PHE A 524 -3.62 9.65 3.56
C PHE A 524 -4.66 8.58 3.92
N HIS A 525 -4.39 7.74 4.92
CA HIS A 525 -5.42 6.84 5.43
C HIS A 525 -6.58 7.60 6.06
N CYS A 526 -6.32 8.68 6.79
CA CYS A 526 -7.36 9.56 7.28
C CYS A 526 -8.23 10.12 6.15
N LEU A 527 -7.63 10.53 5.02
CA LEU A 527 -8.40 10.93 3.83
C LEU A 527 -9.22 9.78 3.25
N ASN A 528 -8.67 8.56 3.24
CA ASN A 528 -9.40 7.37 2.79
C ASN A 528 -10.59 7.03 3.71
N GLU A 529 -10.43 7.11 5.03
CA GLU A 529 -11.53 6.95 5.99
C GLU A 529 -12.60 8.05 5.87
N LEU A 530 -12.21 9.22 5.36
CA LEU A 530 -13.11 10.33 5.01
C LEU A 530 -13.70 10.22 3.59
N ASN A 531 -13.43 9.12 2.87
CA ASN A 531 -13.82 8.91 1.45
C ASN A 531 -13.33 10.03 0.49
N ASP A 532 -12.25 10.74 0.82
CA ASP A 532 -11.62 11.73 -0.05
C ASP A 532 -10.48 11.12 -0.85
N HIS A 533 -10.71 10.94 -2.15
CA HIS A 533 -9.68 10.50 -3.10
C HIS A 533 -9.10 11.66 -3.95
N SER A 534 -9.60 12.87 -3.75
CA SER A 534 -9.29 14.02 -4.60
C SER A 534 -7.86 14.53 -4.43
N LEU A 535 -7.17 14.23 -3.32
CA LEU A 535 -5.77 14.64 -3.15
C LEU A 535 -4.85 14.01 -4.21
N VAL A 536 -5.07 12.74 -4.60
CA VAL A 536 -4.28 12.10 -5.65
C VAL A 536 -4.50 12.81 -6.98
N GLU A 537 -5.74 13.17 -7.29
CA GLU A 537 -6.09 13.92 -8.51
C GLU A 537 -5.49 15.34 -8.49
N GLN A 538 -5.47 16.00 -7.34
CA GLN A 538 -4.80 17.29 -7.16
C GLN A 538 -3.28 17.19 -7.35
N ILE A 539 -2.64 16.15 -6.79
CA ILE A 539 -1.20 15.89 -6.98
C ILE A 539 -0.92 15.59 -8.45
N GLN A 540 -1.74 14.77 -9.12
CA GLN A 540 -1.63 14.52 -10.55
C GLN A 540 -1.74 15.81 -11.36
N SER A 541 -2.75 16.63 -11.10
CA SER A 541 -2.95 17.92 -11.77
C SER A 541 -1.75 18.86 -11.56
N PHE A 542 -1.28 18.96 -10.31
CA PHE A 542 -0.11 19.76 -9.92
C PHE A 542 1.14 19.30 -10.68
N LEU A 543 1.48 18.02 -10.63
CA LEU A 543 2.68 17.49 -11.27
C LEU A 543 2.59 17.50 -12.81
N ARG A 544 1.39 17.34 -13.40
CA ARG A 544 1.15 17.49 -14.86
C ARG A 544 1.37 18.92 -15.34
N SER A 545 0.97 19.91 -14.54
CA SER A 545 0.95 21.32 -14.94
C SER A 545 2.35 21.91 -15.12
N GLY A 546 3.38 21.30 -14.53
CA GLY A 546 4.77 21.75 -14.64
C GLY A 546 4.99 23.21 -14.23
N SER A 547 4.05 23.82 -13.49
CA SER A 547 4.03 25.27 -13.30
C SER A 547 5.22 25.71 -12.44
N LEU A 548 5.98 26.65 -13.01
CA LEU A 548 7.27 27.13 -12.55
C LEU A 548 7.16 27.89 -11.22
N SER A 549 7.28 27.18 -10.09
CA SER A 549 8.10 27.58 -8.94
C SER A 549 8.16 26.47 -7.87
N ARG A 550 9.36 25.97 -7.60
CA ARG A 550 9.82 25.22 -6.41
C ARG A 550 8.75 24.58 -5.51
N ALA A 551 8.38 23.34 -5.81
CA ALA A 551 8.15 22.32 -4.78
C ALA A 551 8.29 20.93 -5.42
N ASN A 552 9.51 20.38 -5.43
CA ASN A 552 9.65 18.93 -5.59
C ASN A 552 8.98 18.28 -4.39
N LEU A 553 8.14 17.25 -4.63
CA LEU A 553 7.61 16.45 -3.53
C LEU A 553 8.79 15.93 -2.71
N SER A 554 8.71 16.01 -1.38
CA SER A 554 9.74 15.45 -0.51
C SER A 554 9.78 13.93 -0.65
N PRO A 555 10.90 13.26 -0.30
CA PRO A 555 10.98 11.80 -0.34
C PRO A 555 9.84 11.11 0.45
N ALA A 556 9.38 11.73 1.54
CA ALA A 556 8.24 11.28 2.32
C ALA A 556 6.93 11.38 1.52
N GLN A 557 6.68 12.51 0.85
CA GLN A 557 5.51 12.71 0.01
C GLN A 557 5.48 11.76 -1.19
N TRP A 558 6.61 11.51 -1.85
CA TRP A 558 6.72 10.48 -2.90
C TRP A 558 6.38 9.08 -2.36
N SER A 559 6.93 8.73 -1.20
CA SER A 559 6.68 7.43 -0.56
C SER A 559 5.21 7.25 -0.17
N ALA A 560 4.56 8.34 0.25
CA ALA A 560 3.15 8.37 0.59
C ALA A 560 2.27 8.30 -0.67
N LEU A 561 2.61 8.99 -1.74
CA LEU A 561 1.92 8.85 -3.03
C LEU A 561 2.02 7.42 -3.56
N VAL A 562 3.21 6.82 -3.56
CA VAL A 562 3.41 5.41 -3.93
C VAL A 562 2.55 4.49 -3.08
N PHE A 563 2.47 4.76 -1.78
CA PHE A 563 1.60 4.00 -0.89
C PHE A 563 0.16 4.03 -1.36
N VAL A 564 -0.40 5.24 -1.50
CA VAL A 564 -1.80 5.42 -1.89
C VAL A 564 -2.13 4.79 -3.23
N LEU A 565 -1.22 4.89 -4.21
CA LEU A 565 -1.42 4.27 -5.52
C LEU A 565 -1.44 2.73 -5.43
N LEU A 566 -0.59 2.14 -4.59
CA LEU A 566 -0.55 0.69 -4.36
C LEU A 566 -1.70 0.16 -3.46
N THR A 567 -2.33 1.05 -2.69
CA THR A 567 -3.42 0.70 -1.78
C THR A 567 -4.81 1.15 -2.26
N SER A 568 -4.91 1.83 -3.40
CA SER A 568 -6.20 2.25 -3.98
C SER A 568 -7.04 1.04 -4.43
N GLU A 569 -8.36 1.17 -4.35
CA GLU A 569 -9.31 0.16 -4.87
C GLU A 569 -9.33 0.08 -6.40
N LYS A 570 -8.84 1.11 -7.11
CA LYS A 570 -8.68 1.05 -8.56
C LYS A 570 -7.54 0.09 -8.87
N GLU A 571 -7.84 -1.03 -9.54
CA GLU A 571 -6.81 -1.92 -10.05
C GLU A 571 -5.77 -1.11 -10.83
N LEU A 572 -4.49 -1.31 -10.52
CA LEU A 572 -3.37 -0.74 -11.27
C LEU A 572 -3.22 -1.47 -12.62
N ASP A 573 -4.30 -1.56 -13.40
CA ASP A 573 -4.30 -2.21 -14.70
C ASP A 573 -3.45 -1.39 -15.68
N VAL A 574 -3.67 -0.07 -15.75
CA VAL A 574 -2.89 0.83 -16.61
C VAL A 574 -2.31 1.99 -15.80
N PHE A 575 -0.99 2.01 -15.66
CA PHE A 575 -0.25 3.11 -15.05
C PHE A 575 0.40 3.99 -16.11
N ASP A 576 -0.08 5.22 -16.22
CA ASP A 576 0.42 6.24 -17.14
C ASP A 576 1.28 7.25 -16.38
N LEU A 577 2.59 7.21 -16.60
CA LEU A 577 3.52 8.09 -15.88
C LEU A 577 3.28 9.56 -16.24
N LYS A 578 2.81 9.89 -17.46
CA LYS A 578 2.52 11.27 -17.87
C LYS A 578 1.47 11.94 -16.99
N LYS A 579 0.64 11.14 -16.30
CA LYS A 579 -0.34 11.66 -15.34
C LYS A 579 0.28 12.20 -14.07
N TYR A 580 1.56 11.91 -13.84
CA TYR A 580 2.32 12.31 -12.66
C TYR A 580 3.56 13.08 -13.11
N SER A 581 4.50 12.46 -13.81
CA SER A 581 5.74 13.12 -14.23
C SER A 581 6.07 12.84 -15.69
N ARG A 582 6.72 13.80 -16.35
CA ARG A 582 7.34 13.60 -17.67
C ARG A 582 8.86 13.50 -17.55
N SER A 583 9.35 12.84 -16.50
CA SER A 583 10.78 12.70 -16.23
C SER A 583 11.15 11.30 -15.75
N GLU A 584 12.41 10.94 -15.98
CA GLU A 584 13.03 9.73 -15.44
C GLU A 584 13.06 9.73 -13.91
N GLU A 585 13.26 10.87 -13.23
CA GLU A 585 13.16 10.93 -11.77
C GLU A 585 11.77 10.46 -11.29
N GLY A 586 10.70 10.87 -11.98
CA GLY A 586 9.35 10.41 -11.68
C GLY A 586 9.19 8.91 -11.85
N LEU A 587 9.80 8.32 -12.88
CA LEU A 587 9.84 6.86 -13.08
C LEU A 587 10.53 6.18 -11.90
N LEU A 588 11.70 6.67 -11.46
CA LEU A 588 12.45 6.10 -10.36
C LEU A 588 11.68 6.18 -9.03
N ARG A 589 11.03 7.33 -8.75
CA ARG A 589 10.21 7.53 -7.55
C ARG A 589 8.97 6.64 -7.53
N LEU A 590 8.38 6.35 -8.69
CA LEU A 590 7.15 5.56 -8.85
C LEU A 590 7.40 4.12 -9.29
N LEU A 591 8.66 3.66 -9.31
CA LEU A 591 9.04 2.31 -9.70
C LEU A 591 8.27 1.20 -8.94
N PRO A 592 7.96 1.33 -7.63
CA PRO A 592 7.14 0.33 -6.95
C PRO A 592 5.73 0.19 -7.54
N VAL A 593 5.15 1.27 -8.06
CA VAL A 593 3.85 1.25 -8.75
C VAL A 593 4.00 0.53 -10.09
N VAL A 594 5.06 0.83 -10.85
CA VAL A 594 5.39 0.15 -12.11
C VAL A 594 5.50 -1.37 -11.94
N LYS A 595 6.13 -1.84 -10.85
CA LYS A 595 6.25 -3.28 -10.55
C LYS A 595 4.92 -3.96 -10.26
N ALA A 596 3.96 -3.22 -9.70
CA ALA A 596 2.64 -3.72 -9.38
C ALA A 596 1.63 -3.61 -10.53
N SER A 597 1.96 -2.87 -11.60
CA SER A 597 1.06 -2.60 -12.71
C SER A 597 1.08 -3.67 -13.79
N ARG A 598 -0.07 -3.88 -14.44
CA ARG A 598 -0.18 -4.79 -15.60
C ARG A 598 0.27 -4.13 -16.91
N ALA A 599 -0.08 -2.86 -17.12
CA ALA A 599 0.32 -2.09 -18.29
C ALA A 599 0.93 -0.76 -17.84
N VAL A 600 2.07 -0.39 -18.45
CA VAL A 600 2.79 0.83 -18.10
C VAL A 600 3.07 1.67 -19.34
N LEU A 601 2.63 2.94 -19.30
CA LEU A 601 2.78 3.92 -20.39
C LEU A 601 3.82 4.97 -20.00
N LEU A 602 4.96 4.94 -20.69
CA LEU A 602 6.13 5.81 -20.48
C LEU A 602 6.50 6.60 -21.74
N SER A 603 5.61 6.67 -22.71
CA SER A 603 5.89 7.25 -24.02
C SER A 603 6.38 8.70 -23.90
N GLY A 604 7.60 9.05 -24.33
CA GLY A 604 8.11 10.42 -24.23
C GLY A 604 8.26 10.96 -22.79
N CYS A 605 8.56 10.08 -21.82
CA CYS A 605 8.85 10.45 -20.43
C CYS A 605 10.33 10.76 -20.16
N GLY A 606 11.18 10.80 -21.21
CA GLY A 606 12.61 11.07 -21.08
C GLY A 606 13.38 9.92 -20.45
N VAL A 607 12.93 8.68 -20.64
CA VAL A 607 13.59 7.47 -20.13
C VAL A 607 14.96 7.32 -20.82
N THR A 608 16.01 7.16 -20.02
CA THR A 608 17.38 6.92 -20.50
C THR A 608 17.80 5.47 -20.26
N GLU A 609 19.08 5.16 -20.46
CA GLU A 609 19.66 3.85 -20.15
C GLU A 609 19.50 3.47 -18.67
N GLU A 610 19.60 4.44 -17.74
CA GLU A 610 19.39 4.22 -16.30
C GLU A 610 17.93 3.83 -15.99
N GLY A 611 16.98 4.53 -16.61
CA GLY A 611 15.56 4.18 -16.56
C GLY A 611 15.28 2.78 -17.12
N CYS A 612 15.94 2.39 -18.22
CA CYS A 612 15.85 1.01 -18.74
C CYS A 612 16.35 -0.03 -17.74
N ALA A 613 17.50 0.20 -17.09
CA ALA A 613 18.01 -0.70 -16.05
C ALA A 613 17.02 -0.84 -14.87
N SER A 614 16.37 0.25 -14.48
CA SER A 614 15.35 0.23 -13.43
C SER A 614 14.11 -0.57 -13.85
N LEU A 615 13.67 -0.46 -15.10
CA LEU A 615 12.55 -1.22 -15.66
C LEU A 615 12.85 -2.72 -15.79
N VAL A 616 14.09 -3.11 -16.06
CA VAL A 616 14.52 -4.52 -16.03
C VAL A 616 14.20 -5.13 -14.67
N SER A 617 14.46 -4.42 -13.57
CA SER A 617 14.11 -4.91 -12.23
C SER A 617 12.60 -5.12 -11.98
N ALA A 618 11.73 -4.57 -12.83
CA ALA A 618 10.29 -4.83 -12.83
C ALA A 618 9.91 -6.02 -13.72
N LEU A 619 10.61 -6.22 -14.84
CA LEU A 619 10.45 -7.41 -15.69
C LEU A 619 10.91 -8.68 -14.97
N GLU A 620 11.95 -8.58 -14.15
CA GLU A 620 12.54 -9.69 -13.40
C GLU A 620 11.87 -9.95 -12.05
N SER A 621 10.86 -9.16 -11.66
CA SER A 621 10.18 -9.36 -10.38
C SER A 621 9.47 -10.71 -10.34
N ASN A 622 9.37 -11.33 -9.15
CA ASN A 622 8.67 -12.59 -8.97
C ASN A 622 7.57 -12.45 -7.91
N PRO A 623 6.27 -12.43 -8.30
CA PRO A 623 5.78 -12.52 -9.68
C PRO A 623 5.97 -11.20 -10.46
N SER A 624 6.05 -11.30 -11.80
CA SER A 624 5.96 -10.14 -12.68
C SER A 624 4.51 -9.94 -13.11
N HIS A 625 3.94 -8.78 -12.77
CA HIS A 625 2.58 -8.39 -13.15
C HIS A 625 2.54 -7.73 -14.53
N LEU A 626 3.67 -7.20 -15.00
CA LEU A 626 3.76 -6.43 -16.23
C LEU A 626 3.48 -7.33 -17.46
N ARG A 627 2.55 -6.89 -18.30
CA ARG A 627 2.13 -7.51 -19.56
C ARG A 627 2.32 -6.54 -20.72
N GLU A 628 2.15 -5.24 -20.50
CA GLU A 628 2.33 -4.24 -21.55
C GLU A 628 3.29 -3.12 -21.10
N LEU A 629 4.23 -2.77 -21.97
CA LEU A 629 5.18 -1.68 -21.74
C LEU A 629 5.28 -0.80 -22.99
N ASP A 630 4.86 0.46 -22.87
CA ASP A 630 5.02 1.46 -23.92
C ASP A 630 6.13 2.46 -23.57
N LEU A 631 7.24 2.36 -24.28
CA LEU A 631 8.43 3.21 -24.17
C LEU A 631 8.61 4.10 -25.39
N SER A 632 7.62 4.22 -26.27
CA SER A 632 7.69 5.00 -27.51
C SER A 632 8.19 6.44 -27.26
N ASN A 633 8.82 7.07 -28.25
CA ASN A 633 9.31 8.46 -28.14
C ASN A 633 10.35 8.71 -27.04
N ASN A 634 11.00 7.69 -26.47
CA ASN A 634 12.19 7.87 -25.62
C ASN A 634 13.45 7.54 -26.42
N ASP A 635 14.49 8.36 -26.33
CA ASP A 635 15.73 8.20 -27.12
C ASP A 635 16.65 7.11 -26.52
N LEU A 636 16.13 5.87 -26.40
CA LEU A 636 16.78 4.73 -25.74
C LEU A 636 18.05 4.25 -26.44
N LYS A 637 18.08 4.35 -27.78
CA LYS A 637 19.13 3.80 -28.65
C LYS A 637 19.31 2.29 -28.46
N ASP A 638 20.29 1.72 -29.14
CA ASP A 638 20.58 0.28 -29.04
C ASP A 638 21.07 -0.14 -27.64
N SER A 639 21.72 0.76 -26.88
CA SER A 639 22.18 0.45 -25.51
C SER A 639 21.02 0.21 -24.54
N GLY A 640 20.00 1.08 -24.54
CA GLY A 640 18.79 0.87 -23.74
C GLY A 640 18.02 -0.38 -24.17
N VAL A 641 17.93 -0.65 -25.48
CA VAL A 641 17.28 -1.86 -26.01
C VAL A 641 18.01 -3.14 -25.61
N LYS A 642 19.35 -3.13 -25.56
CA LYS A 642 20.14 -4.27 -25.06
C LYS A 642 19.81 -4.60 -23.60
N LEU A 643 19.70 -3.59 -22.74
CA LEU A 643 19.30 -3.81 -21.34
C LEU A 643 17.90 -4.42 -21.23
N LEU A 644 16.93 -3.87 -21.96
CA LEU A 644 15.57 -4.42 -21.99
C LEU A 644 15.57 -5.86 -22.52
N SER A 645 16.35 -6.15 -23.56
CA SER A 645 16.49 -7.49 -24.13
C SER A 645 17.02 -8.50 -23.10
N ALA A 646 17.96 -8.10 -22.25
CA ALA A 646 18.44 -8.95 -21.16
C ALA A 646 17.31 -9.32 -20.17
N GLY A 647 16.49 -8.34 -19.79
CA GLY A 647 15.32 -8.57 -18.93
C GLY A 647 14.23 -9.42 -19.60
N LEU A 648 14.00 -9.25 -20.90
CA LEU A 648 13.09 -10.10 -21.68
C LEU A 648 13.54 -11.56 -21.75
N GLY A 649 14.85 -11.81 -21.71
CA GLY A 649 15.41 -13.16 -21.67
C GLY A 649 15.28 -13.88 -20.32
N ASN A 650 14.76 -13.20 -19.29
CA ASN A 650 14.55 -13.80 -17.98
C ASN A 650 13.33 -14.76 -18.01
N PRO A 651 13.45 -16.01 -17.54
CA PRO A 651 12.34 -16.98 -17.55
C PRO A 651 11.09 -16.56 -16.75
N HIS A 652 11.24 -15.61 -15.83
CA HIS A 652 10.14 -15.07 -15.03
C HIS A 652 9.45 -13.87 -15.69
N CYS A 653 10.01 -13.31 -16.76
CA CYS A 653 9.39 -12.23 -17.51
C CYS A 653 8.07 -12.71 -18.13
N LYS A 654 7.02 -11.91 -18.02
CA LYS A 654 5.68 -12.22 -18.54
C LYS A 654 5.17 -11.16 -19.53
N LEU A 655 6.05 -10.30 -20.02
CA LEU A 655 5.68 -9.22 -20.93
C LEU A 655 5.14 -9.79 -22.25
N GLU A 656 3.98 -9.30 -22.68
CA GLU A 656 3.26 -9.71 -23.89
C GLU A 656 3.35 -8.63 -24.98
N THR A 657 3.37 -7.34 -24.60
CA THR A 657 3.42 -6.21 -25.53
C THR A 657 4.56 -5.26 -25.18
N LEU A 658 5.41 -4.95 -26.17
CA LEU A 658 6.49 -3.97 -26.05
C LEU A 658 6.41 -2.97 -27.21
N ARG A 659 6.25 -1.69 -26.88
CA ARG A 659 6.25 -0.60 -27.87
C ARG A 659 7.51 0.25 -27.70
N LEU A 660 8.34 0.29 -28.73
CA LEU A 660 9.60 1.03 -28.85
C LEU A 660 9.57 2.00 -30.03
N SER A 661 8.37 2.48 -30.39
CA SER A 661 8.18 3.30 -31.57
C SER A 661 8.95 4.62 -31.44
N GLY A 662 9.85 4.92 -32.39
CA GLY A 662 10.68 6.11 -32.37
C GLY A 662 11.68 6.17 -31.21
N CYS A 663 12.36 5.07 -30.91
CA CYS A 663 13.36 4.96 -29.85
C CYS A 663 14.83 5.02 -30.32
N LEU A 664 15.06 5.41 -31.58
CA LEU A 664 16.38 5.44 -32.22
C LEU A 664 17.04 4.05 -32.31
N VAL A 665 16.23 3.01 -32.54
CA VAL A 665 16.70 1.62 -32.63
C VAL A 665 17.27 1.34 -34.02
N THR A 666 18.43 0.67 -34.07
CA THR A 666 19.10 0.25 -35.31
C THR A 666 19.09 -1.26 -35.50
N GLU A 667 19.81 -1.74 -36.52
CA GLU A 667 20.11 -3.15 -36.74
C GLU A 667 20.64 -3.85 -35.47
N GLU A 668 21.47 -3.17 -34.68
CA GLU A 668 22.09 -3.75 -33.48
C GLU A 668 21.07 -4.00 -32.35
N GLY A 669 20.18 -3.03 -32.09
CA GLY A 669 19.08 -3.21 -31.15
C GLY A 669 18.11 -4.30 -31.60
N CYS A 670 17.82 -4.38 -32.91
CA CYS A 670 16.97 -5.43 -33.48
C CYS A 670 17.56 -6.84 -33.26
N ALA A 671 18.88 -7.00 -33.47
CA ALA A 671 19.57 -8.27 -33.20
C ALA A 671 19.47 -8.68 -31.72
N SER A 672 19.61 -7.71 -30.81
CA SER A 672 19.50 -7.94 -29.36
C SER A 672 18.09 -8.43 -28.96
N LEU A 673 17.05 -7.78 -29.51
CA LEU A 673 15.66 -8.17 -29.27
C LEU A 673 15.38 -9.59 -29.77
N ILE A 674 15.81 -9.94 -30.99
CA ILE A 674 15.62 -11.29 -31.53
C ILE A 674 16.33 -12.36 -30.72
N SER A 675 17.54 -12.07 -30.22
CA SER A 675 18.24 -12.99 -29.31
C SER A 675 17.42 -13.28 -28.04
N ALA A 676 16.78 -12.26 -27.46
CA ALA A 676 15.92 -12.43 -26.30
C ALA A 676 14.62 -13.18 -26.66
N LEU A 677 14.02 -12.89 -27.80
CA LEU A 677 12.77 -13.54 -28.24
C LEU A 677 12.93 -15.03 -28.57
N ARG A 678 14.14 -15.47 -28.92
CA ARG A 678 14.49 -16.89 -29.08
C ARG A 678 14.77 -17.61 -27.77
N SER A 679 15.02 -16.87 -26.69
CA SER A 679 15.22 -17.48 -25.37
C SER A 679 13.88 -18.01 -24.82
N ASN A 680 13.91 -19.21 -24.23
CA ASN A 680 12.69 -19.91 -23.79
C ASN A 680 12.54 -19.83 -22.26
N PRO A 681 11.40 -19.37 -21.72
CA PRO A 681 10.20 -18.91 -22.42
C PRO A 681 10.13 -17.40 -22.68
N SER A 682 10.04 -17.01 -23.96
CA SER A 682 9.53 -15.68 -24.33
C SER A 682 8.01 -15.67 -24.32
N HIS A 683 7.43 -14.64 -23.71
CA HIS A 683 5.98 -14.41 -23.64
C HIS A 683 5.50 -13.29 -24.59
N LEU A 684 6.42 -12.62 -25.29
CA LEU A 684 6.12 -11.45 -26.11
C LEU A 684 5.33 -11.86 -27.36
N ARG A 685 4.20 -11.19 -27.60
CA ARG A 685 3.29 -11.38 -28.73
C ARG A 685 3.25 -10.17 -29.66
N GLU A 686 3.42 -8.97 -29.12
CA GLU A 686 3.38 -7.73 -29.91
C GLU A 686 4.65 -6.90 -29.71
N LEU A 687 5.32 -6.56 -30.81
CA LEU A 687 6.49 -5.69 -30.84
C LEU A 687 6.28 -4.57 -31.85
N ASP A 688 6.26 -3.33 -31.36
CA ASP A 688 6.19 -2.14 -32.21
C ASP A 688 7.55 -1.42 -32.23
N LEU A 689 8.20 -1.47 -33.39
CA LEU A 689 9.45 -0.80 -33.73
C LEU A 689 9.25 0.27 -34.81
N SER A 690 8.01 0.71 -35.08
CA SER A 690 7.73 1.76 -36.05
C SER A 690 8.54 3.04 -35.77
N TYR A 691 8.80 3.84 -36.81
CA TYR A 691 9.55 5.09 -36.69
C TYR A 691 10.99 4.94 -36.15
N ASN A 692 11.62 3.77 -36.31
CA ASN A 692 13.06 3.55 -36.02
C ASN A 692 13.89 3.39 -37.30
N HIS A 693 15.16 3.00 -37.21
CA HIS A 693 15.99 2.69 -38.37
C HIS A 693 16.55 1.25 -38.30
N PRO A 694 15.67 0.23 -38.33
CA PRO A 694 16.11 -1.17 -38.21
C PRO A 694 17.01 -1.64 -39.35
N GLY A 695 17.13 -0.90 -40.46
CA GLY A 695 17.87 -1.31 -41.66
C GLY A 695 17.29 -2.56 -42.34
N ASP A 696 17.76 -2.85 -43.56
CA ASP A 696 17.32 -4.05 -44.28
C ASP A 696 17.71 -5.33 -43.54
N SER A 697 18.87 -5.32 -42.87
CA SER A 697 19.37 -6.46 -42.10
C SER A 697 18.50 -6.71 -40.87
N GLY A 698 18.19 -5.67 -40.08
CA GLY A 698 17.37 -5.81 -38.89
C GLY A 698 15.94 -6.21 -39.22
N VAL A 699 15.34 -5.67 -40.29
CA VAL A 699 14.01 -6.12 -40.76
C VAL A 699 14.02 -7.60 -41.12
N ARG A 700 15.02 -8.06 -41.87
CA ARG A 700 15.16 -9.49 -42.21
C ARG A 700 15.30 -10.38 -40.98
N LEU A 701 16.13 -9.97 -40.01
CA LEU A 701 16.30 -10.68 -38.75
C LEU A 701 15.00 -10.76 -37.95
N LEU A 702 14.24 -9.65 -37.90
CA LEU A 702 12.96 -9.60 -37.20
C LEU A 702 11.90 -10.48 -37.87
N SER A 703 11.81 -10.43 -39.21
CA SER A 703 10.89 -11.27 -39.97
C SER A 703 11.21 -12.76 -39.86
N ALA A 704 12.49 -13.15 -39.92
CA ALA A 704 12.90 -14.54 -39.72
C ALA A 704 12.61 -15.04 -38.29
N GLY A 705 12.55 -14.13 -37.30
CA GLY A 705 12.12 -14.44 -35.95
C GLY A 705 10.66 -14.86 -35.84
N LEU A 706 9.77 -14.30 -36.68
CA LEU A 706 8.34 -14.67 -36.73
C LEU A 706 8.10 -16.09 -37.28
N GLU A 707 9.03 -16.59 -38.08
CA GLU A 707 8.98 -17.95 -38.65
C GLU A 707 9.53 -19.01 -37.68
N ASP A 708 10.19 -18.59 -36.60
CA ASP A 708 10.80 -19.48 -35.60
C ASP A 708 9.71 -20.09 -34.71
N PRO A 709 9.56 -21.43 -34.64
CA PRO A 709 8.52 -22.08 -33.83
C PRO A 709 8.71 -21.87 -32.32
N HIS A 710 9.88 -21.39 -31.88
CA HIS A 710 10.14 -21.03 -30.48
C HIS A 710 9.82 -19.57 -30.17
N CYS A 711 9.56 -18.74 -31.18
CA CYS A 711 9.09 -17.37 -31.00
C CYS A 711 7.56 -17.32 -30.92
N ARG A 712 7.01 -16.55 -29.98
CA ARG A 712 5.56 -16.35 -29.81
C ARG A 712 5.05 -15.04 -30.37
N LEU A 713 5.89 -14.31 -31.10
CA LEU A 713 5.56 -13.01 -31.63
C LEU A 713 4.50 -13.15 -32.74
N GLU A 714 3.34 -12.52 -32.54
CA GLU A 714 2.19 -12.56 -33.44
C GLU A 714 2.12 -11.29 -34.31
N LYS A 715 2.52 -10.15 -33.74
CA LYS A 715 2.48 -8.84 -34.41
C LYS A 715 3.82 -8.13 -34.31
N LEU A 716 4.35 -7.75 -35.47
CA LEU A 716 5.56 -6.94 -35.61
C LEU A 716 5.22 -5.71 -36.45
N ASN A 717 5.51 -4.52 -35.93
CA ASN A 717 5.43 -3.27 -36.70
C ASN A 717 6.83 -2.66 -36.87
N VAL A 718 7.27 -2.46 -38.12
CA VAL A 718 8.54 -1.79 -38.47
C VAL A 718 8.32 -0.64 -39.47
N GLU A 719 7.07 -0.15 -39.57
CA GLU A 719 6.69 0.87 -40.54
C GLU A 719 7.35 2.22 -40.28
N HIS A 720 7.38 3.05 -41.33
CA HIS A 720 7.92 4.42 -41.29
C HIS A 720 9.40 4.51 -40.90
N GLY A 721 10.18 3.45 -41.14
CA GLY A 721 11.62 3.44 -40.90
C GLY A 721 12.41 4.32 -41.88
N GLY A 722 13.65 4.65 -41.53
CA GLY A 722 14.57 5.39 -42.41
C GLY A 722 15.68 6.13 -41.67
N GLU A 723 16.71 6.57 -42.38
CA GLU A 723 17.89 7.22 -41.79
C GLU A 723 17.54 8.49 -41.00
N ASN A 724 16.51 9.22 -41.44
CA ASN A 724 16.01 10.40 -40.71
C ASN A 724 15.59 10.08 -39.27
N ARG A 725 15.24 8.81 -38.97
CA ARG A 725 14.89 8.36 -37.62
C ARG A 725 16.07 8.30 -36.65
N MET A 726 17.30 8.51 -37.14
CA MET A 726 18.52 8.60 -36.32
C MET A 726 18.74 9.99 -35.70
N LYS A 727 17.96 11.00 -36.09
CA LYS A 727 18.03 12.34 -35.48
C LYS A 727 17.40 12.31 -34.08
N PRO A 728 17.97 12.97 -33.07
CA PRO A 728 17.39 12.98 -31.72
C PRO A 728 16.10 13.82 -31.63
N GLY A 729 15.30 13.57 -30.61
CA GLY A 729 14.11 14.36 -30.29
C GLY A 729 13.04 14.35 -31.40
N LEU A 730 12.30 15.45 -31.56
CA LEU A 730 11.20 15.54 -32.53
C LEU A 730 11.67 15.61 -34.00
N ARG A 731 12.95 15.95 -34.23
CA ARG A 731 13.55 16.03 -35.57
C ARG A 731 13.63 14.68 -36.28
N LYS A 732 13.46 13.55 -35.57
CA LYS A 732 13.25 12.24 -36.23
C LYS A 732 11.97 12.16 -37.02
N TYR A 733 11.00 13.04 -36.76
CA TYR A 733 9.69 13.05 -37.41
C TYR A 733 9.56 14.04 -38.56
N VAL A 734 10.68 14.63 -39.02
CA VAL A 734 10.66 15.62 -40.10
C VAL A 734 9.88 15.12 -41.31
N CYS A 735 8.93 15.93 -41.75
CA CYS A 735 8.17 15.74 -42.98
C CYS A 735 8.37 16.93 -43.92
N ASP A 736 8.40 16.64 -45.22
CA ASP A 736 8.46 17.67 -46.25
C ASP A 736 7.04 18.15 -46.57
N LEU A 737 6.83 19.46 -46.56
CA LEU A 737 5.53 20.10 -46.78
C LEU A 737 5.62 21.10 -47.94
N THR A 738 4.55 21.19 -48.72
CA THR A 738 4.44 22.15 -49.82
C THR A 738 3.08 22.86 -49.80
N LEU A 739 3.08 24.17 -50.01
CA LEU A 739 1.86 24.98 -50.03
C LEU A 739 1.04 24.68 -51.29
N ASP A 740 -0.28 24.55 -51.13
CA ASP A 740 -1.20 24.22 -52.22
C ASP A 740 -1.70 25.48 -52.96
N PRO A 741 -1.29 25.69 -54.23
CA PRO A 741 -1.79 26.80 -55.06
C PRO A 741 -3.29 26.75 -55.35
N ASN A 742 -3.95 25.62 -55.12
CA ASN A 742 -5.39 25.47 -55.29
C ASN A 742 -6.19 25.96 -54.07
N THR A 743 -5.57 26.08 -52.90
CA THR A 743 -6.22 26.56 -51.68
C THR A 743 -5.91 28.03 -51.37
N VAL A 744 -4.75 28.52 -51.81
CA VAL A 744 -4.22 29.86 -51.48
C VAL A 744 -5.16 31.00 -51.87
N ASN A 745 -5.41 31.92 -50.94
CA ASN A 745 -6.16 33.14 -51.23
C ASN A 745 -5.45 34.04 -52.25
N ARG A 746 -6.21 34.80 -53.04
CA ARG A 746 -5.65 35.66 -54.10
C ARG A 746 -4.75 36.77 -53.58
N HIS A 747 -4.85 37.19 -52.31
CA HIS A 747 -3.94 38.18 -51.73
C HIS A 747 -2.62 37.58 -51.21
N LEU A 748 -2.41 36.27 -51.33
CA LEU A 748 -1.19 35.61 -50.88
C LEU A 748 -0.34 35.19 -52.08
N SER A 749 0.95 35.55 -52.11
CA SER A 749 1.89 35.09 -53.14
C SER A 749 2.74 33.92 -52.64
N LEU A 750 2.75 32.82 -53.37
CA LEU A 750 3.65 31.68 -53.14
C LEU A 750 5.01 31.87 -53.82
N SER A 751 6.08 31.48 -53.15
CA SER A 751 7.48 31.58 -53.61
C SER A 751 8.33 30.45 -53.02
N GLU A 752 9.62 30.38 -53.37
CA GLU A 752 10.57 29.36 -52.89
C GLU A 752 10.02 27.94 -53.11
N GLU A 753 9.66 27.62 -54.36
CA GLU A 753 9.07 26.30 -54.73
C GLU A 753 7.81 25.94 -53.93
N ASN A 754 6.97 26.95 -53.63
CA ASN A 754 5.78 26.83 -52.77
C ASN A 754 6.10 26.46 -51.32
N ARG A 755 7.28 26.83 -50.81
CA ARG A 755 7.61 26.71 -49.38
C ARG A 755 7.42 28.02 -48.60
N LYS A 756 7.19 29.14 -49.30
CA LYS A 756 6.98 30.44 -48.66
C LYS A 756 5.75 31.16 -49.17
N VAL A 757 4.96 31.69 -48.24
CA VAL A 757 3.79 32.53 -48.51
C VAL A 757 4.00 33.94 -47.98
N THR A 758 3.61 34.95 -48.76
CA THR A 758 3.68 36.37 -48.38
C THR A 758 2.38 37.08 -48.71
N CYS A 759 1.87 37.89 -47.80
CA CYS A 759 0.67 38.70 -48.05
C CYS A 759 1.02 39.91 -48.95
N ARG A 760 0.24 40.10 -50.03
CA ARG A 760 0.38 41.17 -51.02
C ARG A 760 -0.88 42.01 -51.11
N ARG A 761 -0.73 43.27 -51.54
CA ARG A 761 -1.87 44.17 -51.76
C ARG A 761 -2.69 43.79 -52.99
N GLU A 762 -2.00 43.32 -54.03
CA GLU A 762 -2.60 42.99 -55.33
C GLU A 762 -3.02 41.52 -55.37
N GLU A 763 -4.15 41.25 -56.01
CA GLU A 763 -4.57 39.88 -56.29
C GLU A 763 -3.59 39.20 -57.23
N GLN A 764 -3.15 38.01 -56.84
CA GLN A 764 -2.30 37.13 -57.62
C GLN A 764 -3.16 36.39 -58.66
N PRO A 765 -2.63 36.12 -59.87
CA PRO A 765 -3.38 35.59 -60.99
C PRO A 765 -3.60 34.07 -60.89
N TYR A 766 -4.17 33.60 -59.78
CA TYR A 766 -4.50 32.19 -59.59
C TYR A 766 -5.83 31.83 -60.27
N PRO A 767 -5.92 30.67 -60.96
CA PRO A 767 -7.19 30.18 -61.52
C PRO A 767 -8.24 29.94 -60.43
N ASP A 768 -9.52 30.08 -60.79
CA ASP A 768 -10.62 29.70 -59.90
C ASP A 768 -10.57 28.21 -59.57
N HIS A 769 -10.82 27.87 -58.30
CA HIS A 769 -10.79 26.51 -57.81
C HIS A 769 -11.76 26.35 -56.61
N PRO A 770 -12.51 25.24 -56.49
CA PRO A 770 -13.51 25.06 -55.43
C PRO A 770 -12.92 25.06 -54.01
N GLU A 771 -11.66 24.63 -53.86
CA GLU A 771 -10.94 24.60 -52.57
C GLU A 771 -10.26 25.94 -52.21
N ARG A 772 -10.38 26.97 -53.06
CA ARG A 772 -9.71 28.25 -52.84
C ARG A 772 -10.41 29.05 -51.75
N PHE A 773 -9.65 29.57 -50.79
CA PHE A 773 -10.18 30.54 -49.84
C PHE A 773 -10.45 31.87 -50.52
N GLU A 774 -11.69 32.37 -50.47
CA GLU A 774 -12.08 33.63 -51.12
C GLU A 774 -11.98 34.83 -50.16
N ASP A 775 -12.66 34.73 -49.01
CA ASP A 775 -12.78 35.83 -48.05
C ASP A 775 -11.67 35.82 -46.97
N CYS A 776 -11.00 34.66 -46.83
CA CYS A 776 -10.05 34.35 -45.76
C CYS A 776 -8.61 34.33 -46.34
N GLY A 777 -7.70 35.18 -45.88
CA GLY A 777 -6.31 35.29 -46.37
C GLY A 777 -5.39 34.12 -45.98
N GLN A 778 -5.75 32.89 -46.34
CA GLN A 778 -5.14 31.65 -45.84
C GLN A 778 -4.68 30.72 -46.96
N VAL A 779 -3.83 29.75 -46.62
CA VAL A 779 -3.37 28.68 -47.51
C VAL A 779 -3.17 27.39 -46.72
N LEU A 780 -3.44 26.24 -47.33
CA LEU A 780 -3.12 24.91 -46.79
C LEU A 780 -1.95 24.29 -47.53
N CYS A 781 -1.25 23.36 -46.88
CA CYS A 781 -0.33 22.43 -47.55
C CYS A 781 -1.08 21.38 -48.37
N ARG A 782 -0.38 20.78 -49.33
CA ARG A 782 -0.91 19.69 -50.18
C ARG A 782 -0.99 18.37 -49.42
N GLU A 783 -0.04 18.14 -48.52
CA GLU A 783 0.13 16.88 -47.81
C GLU A 783 -0.87 16.78 -46.65
N GLY A 784 -1.74 15.77 -46.69
CA GLY A 784 -2.60 15.39 -45.57
C GLY A 784 -1.85 14.45 -44.62
N LEU A 785 -1.72 14.84 -43.36
CA LEU A 785 -0.92 14.13 -42.36
C LEU A 785 -1.80 13.18 -41.53
N THR A 786 -1.39 11.91 -41.44
CA THR A 786 -2.07 10.83 -40.68
C THR A 786 -1.14 10.07 -39.73
N GLY A 787 0.16 10.41 -39.70
CA GLY A 787 1.18 9.77 -38.87
C GLY A 787 1.81 10.71 -37.84
N ARG A 788 3.04 10.37 -37.42
CA ARG A 788 3.88 11.27 -36.62
C ARG A 788 4.71 12.17 -37.52
N CYS A 789 4.48 13.47 -37.42
CA CYS A 789 5.06 14.46 -38.32
C CYS A 789 5.57 15.66 -37.52
N TYR A 790 6.74 16.16 -37.91
CA TYR A 790 7.35 17.36 -37.34
C TYR A 790 7.78 18.29 -38.46
N TRP A 791 7.50 19.58 -38.33
CA TRP A 791 7.99 20.60 -39.23
C TRP A 791 8.27 21.90 -38.47
N GLU A 792 9.18 22.70 -38.99
CA GLU A 792 9.47 24.03 -38.45
C GLU A 792 8.94 25.09 -39.41
N VAL A 793 8.45 26.19 -38.84
CA VAL A 793 7.85 27.30 -39.58
C VAL A 793 8.51 28.57 -39.10
N GLU A 794 9.10 29.33 -40.01
CA GLU A 794 9.67 30.64 -39.72
C GLU A 794 8.74 31.72 -40.27
N TRP A 795 8.39 32.70 -39.46
CA TRP A 795 7.51 33.79 -39.86
C TRP A 795 8.18 35.15 -39.70
N SER A 796 7.69 36.16 -40.44
CA SER A 796 8.20 37.53 -40.37
C SER A 796 7.06 38.53 -40.52
N GLY A 797 7.19 39.71 -39.94
CA GLY A 797 6.18 40.77 -40.05
C GLY A 797 5.41 40.94 -38.74
N ARG A 798 4.14 41.35 -38.79
CA ARG A 798 3.37 41.69 -37.59
C ARG A 798 2.75 40.48 -36.91
N ARG A 799 2.09 39.62 -37.68
CA ARG A 799 1.27 38.51 -37.18
C ARG A 799 1.22 37.35 -38.19
N ALA A 800 1.19 36.13 -37.67
CA ALA A 800 0.96 34.92 -38.45
C ALA A 800 0.11 33.92 -37.64
N VAL A 801 -0.68 33.09 -38.31
CA VAL A 801 -1.34 31.92 -37.71
C VAL A 801 -0.72 30.68 -38.30
N ILE A 802 -0.34 29.75 -37.44
CA ILE A 802 0.25 28.46 -37.80
C ILE A 802 -0.64 27.39 -37.20
N GLY A 803 -1.13 26.46 -38.00
CA GLY A 803 -1.95 25.38 -37.45
C GLY A 803 -2.21 24.26 -38.42
N VAL A 804 -3.19 23.43 -38.09
CA VAL A 804 -3.66 22.33 -38.92
C VAL A 804 -5.18 22.33 -38.96
N THR A 805 -5.76 21.79 -40.04
CA THR A 805 -7.21 21.68 -40.18
C THR A 805 -7.61 20.45 -40.98
N TYR A 806 -8.84 19.97 -40.79
CA TYR A 806 -9.45 19.03 -41.73
C TYR A 806 -9.69 19.68 -43.09
N LYS A 807 -9.67 18.86 -44.14
CA LYS A 807 -9.88 19.33 -45.52
C LYS A 807 -11.24 20.04 -45.69
N GLY A 808 -12.26 19.59 -44.96
CA GLY A 808 -13.63 20.13 -45.02
C GLY A 808 -13.86 21.46 -44.30
N ILE A 809 -12.81 22.26 -44.02
CA ILE A 809 -12.94 23.65 -43.55
C ILE A 809 -13.70 24.48 -44.59
N SER A 810 -14.56 25.40 -44.15
CA SER A 810 -15.33 26.23 -45.08
C SER A 810 -14.42 27.13 -45.90
N ARG A 811 -14.70 27.25 -47.20
CA ARG A 811 -13.94 28.11 -48.14
C ARG A 811 -14.60 29.47 -48.37
N ARG A 812 -15.89 29.61 -48.02
CA ARG A 812 -16.76 30.78 -48.34
C ARG A 812 -17.85 31.01 -47.28
N ARG A 813 -18.35 32.26 -47.20
CA ARG A 813 -19.72 32.67 -46.76
C ARG A 813 -20.17 32.65 -45.30
N GLU A 814 -19.40 32.20 -44.32
CA GLU A 814 -19.67 32.51 -42.90
C GLU A 814 -18.37 32.96 -42.21
N VAL A 815 -18.40 34.17 -41.62
CA VAL A 815 -17.19 34.94 -41.27
C VAL A 815 -16.31 34.25 -40.23
N ASN A 816 -16.81 33.31 -39.44
CA ASN A 816 -16.00 32.60 -38.44
C ASN A 816 -15.56 31.21 -38.93
N ASP A 817 -16.42 30.49 -39.65
CA ASP A 817 -16.18 29.09 -40.01
C ASP A 817 -15.05 28.89 -41.04
N CYS A 818 -14.71 29.90 -41.86
CA CYS A 818 -13.58 29.80 -42.78
C CYS A 818 -12.21 30.04 -42.15
N TRP A 819 -12.13 30.66 -40.96
CA TRP A 819 -10.86 31.04 -40.35
C TRP A 819 -10.24 29.92 -39.53
N LEU A 820 -8.94 29.70 -39.72
CA LEU A 820 -8.14 28.78 -38.94
C LEU A 820 -8.17 29.20 -37.45
N GLY A 821 -8.63 28.30 -36.58
CA GLY A 821 -8.78 28.45 -35.13
C GLY A 821 -10.19 28.84 -34.67
N TYR A 822 -11.05 29.33 -35.58
CA TYR A 822 -12.39 29.85 -35.26
C TYR A 822 -13.50 28.82 -35.45
N ASN A 823 -13.14 27.58 -35.75
CA ASN A 823 -14.06 26.45 -35.93
C ASN A 823 -13.52 25.22 -35.18
N ASP A 824 -14.37 24.20 -35.07
CA ASP A 824 -14.05 22.90 -34.45
C ASP A 824 -13.19 21.98 -35.34
N LYS A 825 -12.89 22.41 -36.57
CA LYS A 825 -12.09 21.66 -37.56
C LYS A 825 -10.62 22.08 -37.61
N SER A 826 -10.19 23.05 -36.80
CA SER A 826 -8.84 23.61 -36.85
C SER A 826 -8.26 23.89 -35.47
N TRP A 827 -6.94 23.70 -35.36
CA TRP A 827 -6.15 23.93 -34.15
C TRP A 827 -4.95 24.77 -34.51
N THR A 828 -4.81 25.93 -33.90
CA THR A 828 -3.84 26.93 -34.36
C THR A 828 -3.12 27.64 -33.22
N LEU A 829 -1.97 28.19 -33.58
CA LEU A 829 -1.16 29.10 -32.81
C LEU A 829 -1.09 30.44 -33.55
N PHE A 830 -1.74 31.45 -32.98
CA PHE A 830 -1.57 32.84 -33.38
C PHE A 830 -0.26 33.37 -32.80
N CYS A 831 0.60 33.86 -33.69
CA CYS A 831 1.93 34.38 -33.38
C CYS A 831 1.97 35.89 -33.64
N SER A 832 2.51 36.64 -32.69
CA SER A 832 2.81 38.06 -32.82
C SER A 832 4.09 38.42 -32.06
N ASP A 833 4.64 39.61 -32.29
CA ASP A 833 5.85 40.07 -31.61
C ASP A 833 5.72 40.10 -30.08
N ASN A 834 4.48 40.23 -29.57
CA ASN A 834 4.20 40.46 -28.16
C ASN A 834 3.55 39.26 -27.44
N SER A 835 3.02 38.27 -28.16
CA SER A 835 2.34 37.12 -27.54
C SER A 835 2.12 35.95 -28.51
N TYR A 836 1.94 34.77 -27.91
CA TYR A 836 1.36 33.59 -28.55
C TYR A 836 -0.03 33.33 -27.97
N ILE A 837 -1.00 33.05 -28.84
CA ILE A 837 -2.38 32.71 -28.44
C ILE A 837 -2.78 31.46 -29.20
N ALA A 838 -3.14 30.40 -28.48
CA ALA A 838 -3.66 29.20 -29.10
C ALA A 838 -5.17 29.33 -29.34
N TRP A 839 -5.66 28.86 -30.48
CA TRP A 839 -7.07 28.93 -30.85
C TRP A 839 -7.59 27.58 -31.31
N HIS A 840 -8.77 27.23 -30.83
CA HIS A 840 -9.58 26.11 -31.32
C HIS A 840 -11.05 26.40 -31.02
N ASN A 841 -11.95 26.13 -31.99
CA ASN A 841 -13.39 26.34 -31.83
C ASN A 841 -13.77 27.73 -31.31
N ASN A 842 -13.06 28.78 -31.78
CA ASN A 842 -13.26 30.17 -31.34
C ASN A 842 -12.99 30.43 -29.84
N TYR A 843 -12.27 29.53 -29.17
CA TYR A 843 -11.79 29.73 -27.80
C TYR A 843 -10.28 30.04 -27.79
N PRO A 844 -9.88 31.25 -27.40
CA PRO A 844 -8.47 31.60 -27.24
C PRO A 844 -7.91 31.11 -25.90
N THR A 845 -6.68 30.62 -25.92
CA THR A 845 -5.86 30.32 -24.74
C THR A 845 -4.57 31.11 -24.82
N THR A 846 -4.37 32.06 -23.90
CA THR A 846 -3.14 32.86 -23.81
C THR A 846 -2.00 32.02 -23.25
N ILE A 847 -0.81 32.14 -23.84
CA ILE A 847 0.39 31.39 -23.41
C ILE A 847 1.34 32.32 -22.65
N ASP A 848 1.62 32.00 -21.38
CA ASP A 848 2.46 32.80 -20.48
C ASP A 848 3.96 32.60 -20.76
N LEU A 849 4.45 33.07 -21.91
CA LEU A 849 5.86 33.08 -22.26
C LEU A 849 6.25 34.39 -22.94
N HIS A 850 7.25 35.10 -22.40
CA HIS A 850 7.79 36.30 -23.05
C HIS A 850 8.33 35.95 -24.45
N PRO A 851 7.91 36.67 -25.50
CA PRO A 851 8.44 36.48 -26.86
C PRO A 851 9.96 36.74 -26.88
N SER A 852 10.70 35.89 -27.61
CA SER A 852 12.12 36.10 -27.90
C SER A 852 12.30 36.55 -29.35
N SER A 853 13.51 36.95 -29.75
CA SER A 853 13.83 37.32 -31.15
C SER A 853 13.69 36.18 -32.18
N SER A 854 13.44 34.92 -31.76
CA SER A 854 13.18 33.82 -32.70
C SER A 854 11.72 33.78 -33.14
N HIS A 855 11.48 33.99 -34.43
CA HIS A 855 10.17 33.82 -35.08
C HIS A 855 9.98 32.41 -35.66
N ARG A 856 10.67 31.41 -35.10
CA ARG A 856 10.55 30.02 -35.54
C ARG A 856 9.69 29.19 -34.58
N VAL A 857 8.73 28.48 -35.15
CA VAL A 857 7.77 27.61 -34.44
C VAL A 857 7.91 26.19 -34.96
N GLY A 858 8.21 25.25 -34.09
CA GLY A 858 8.14 23.82 -34.38
C GLY A 858 6.73 23.29 -34.13
N VAL A 859 6.21 22.48 -35.03
CA VAL A 859 4.90 21.82 -34.89
C VAL A 859 5.11 20.32 -34.93
N TYR A 860 4.58 19.62 -33.94
CA TYR A 860 4.61 18.16 -33.85
C TYR A 860 3.18 17.61 -33.80
N LEU A 861 2.84 16.78 -34.77
CA LEU A 861 1.59 16.04 -34.83
C LEU A 861 1.88 14.58 -34.50
N ASP A 862 1.20 14.04 -33.48
CA ASP A 862 1.09 12.61 -33.23
C ASP A 862 -0.37 12.22 -33.50
N TRP A 863 -0.69 12.03 -34.79
CA TRP A 863 -2.06 11.77 -35.24
C TRP A 863 -2.67 10.52 -34.58
N PRO A 864 -1.95 9.37 -34.47
CA PRO A 864 -2.49 8.20 -33.79
C PRO A 864 -2.77 8.42 -32.30
N ALA A 865 -1.96 9.25 -31.63
CA ALA A 865 -2.16 9.59 -30.22
C ALA A 865 -3.19 10.71 -30.01
N GLY A 866 -3.68 11.34 -31.08
CA GLY A 866 -4.61 12.46 -30.99
C GLY A 866 -4.00 13.72 -30.38
N THR A 867 -2.70 13.98 -30.61
CA THR A 867 -2.03 15.17 -30.04
C THR A 867 -1.36 16.05 -31.08
N LEU A 868 -1.46 17.37 -30.89
CA LEU A 868 -0.79 18.40 -31.69
C LEU A 868 -0.08 19.37 -30.77
N SER A 869 1.24 19.46 -30.86
CA SER A 869 2.07 20.27 -29.98
C SER A 869 2.82 21.35 -30.75
N PHE A 870 2.86 22.56 -30.20
CA PHE A 870 3.61 23.68 -30.72
C PHE A 870 4.79 23.98 -29.80
N TYR A 871 5.91 24.35 -30.42
CA TYR A 871 7.17 24.66 -29.75
C TYR A 871 7.73 25.95 -30.33
N ARG A 872 8.39 26.74 -29.50
CA ARG A 872 9.31 27.77 -29.97
C ARG A 872 10.64 27.09 -30.29
N ALA A 873 11.13 27.28 -31.51
CA ALA A 873 12.39 26.70 -31.96
C ALA A 873 13.49 27.77 -31.96
N SER A 874 14.64 27.44 -31.37
CA SER A 874 15.87 28.26 -31.49
C SER A 874 17.07 27.35 -31.62
N SER A 875 17.77 27.40 -32.76
CA SER A 875 18.96 26.61 -33.14
C SER A 875 18.90 25.12 -32.75
N ASP A 876 19.08 24.76 -31.48
CA ASP A 876 19.09 23.38 -30.96
C ASP A 876 18.11 23.13 -29.78
N THR A 877 17.29 24.11 -29.41
CA THR A 877 16.33 23.99 -28.31
C THR A 877 14.89 24.16 -28.80
N LEU A 878 14.01 23.29 -28.28
CA LEU A 878 12.56 23.36 -28.47
C LEU A 878 11.92 23.65 -27.12
N THR A 879 11.34 24.85 -26.99
CA THR A 879 10.58 25.23 -25.79
C THR A 879 9.11 24.95 -26.07
N HIS A 880 8.48 24.05 -25.32
CA HIS A 880 7.06 23.74 -25.46
C HIS A 880 6.19 24.98 -25.23
N LEU A 881 5.21 25.21 -26.11
CA LEU A 881 4.25 26.30 -26.01
C LEU A 881 2.88 25.77 -25.56
N ILE A 882 2.33 24.81 -26.30
CA ILE A 882 1.01 24.22 -26.02
C ILE A 882 0.85 22.86 -26.68
N THR A 883 -0.01 22.01 -26.14
CA THR A 883 -0.49 20.77 -26.79
C THR A 883 -2.02 20.75 -26.81
N PHE A 884 -2.60 20.54 -27.99
CA PHE A 884 -3.99 20.15 -28.14
C PHE A 884 -4.12 18.63 -28.09
N THR A 885 -5.21 18.15 -27.48
CA THR A 885 -5.59 16.74 -27.48
C THR A 885 -6.97 16.62 -28.11
N SER A 886 -7.11 15.81 -29.16
CA SER A 886 -8.37 15.58 -29.87
C SER A 886 -8.35 14.22 -30.57
N THR A 887 -9.52 13.63 -30.79
CA THR A 887 -9.64 12.43 -31.62
C THR A 887 -9.71 12.85 -33.08
N PHE A 888 -8.60 12.71 -33.81
CA PHE A 888 -8.56 13.06 -35.22
C PHE A 888 -9.25 11.99 -36.07
N THR A 889 -10.21 12.39 -36.91
CA THR A 889 -11.02 11.46 -37.73
C THR A 889 -10.61 11.43 -39.19
N GLU A 890 -9.88 12.45 -39.64
CA GLU A 890 -9.47 12.65 -41.03
C GLU A 890 -8.01 13.15 -41.09
N PRO A 891 -7.35 13.06 -42.26
CA PRO A 891 -6.03 13.67 -42.45
C PRO A 891 -6.04 15.17 -42.13
N LEU A 892 -5.01 15.61 -41.42
CA LEU A 892 -4.82 17.01 -41.06
C LEU A 892 -3.89 17.71 -42.04
N TYR A 893 -4.30 18.88 -42.51
CA TYR A 893 -3.55 19.68 -43.46
C TYR A 893 -2.96 20.89 -42.73
N PRO A 894 -1.63 21.04 -42.68
CA PRO A 894 -1.00 22.25 -42.19
C PRO A 894 -1.53 23.48 -42.93
N GLY A 895 -1.81 24.56 -42.21
CA GLY A 895 -2.43 25.75 -42.75
C GLY A 895 -1.87 27.02 -42.12
N PHE A 896 -1.83 28.08 -42.93
CA PHE A 896 -1.20 29.34 -42.55
C PHE A 896 -2.08 30.53 -42.91
N TRP A 897 -2.09 31.53 -42.04
CA TRP A 897 -2.57 32.88 -42.30
C TRP A 897 -1.44 33.86 -42.02
N VAL A 898 -1.33 34.92 -42.84
CA VAL A 898 -0.32 35.97 -42.65
C VAL A 898 -0.95 37.35 -42.80
N ASP A 899 -0.57 38.27 -41.91
CA ASP A 899 -0.99 39.67 -41.96
C ASP A 899 -0.31 40.42 -43.11
N TYR A 900 -0.78 41.63 -43.43
CA TYR A 900 -0.25 42.45 -44.51
C TYR A 900 1.28 42.68 -44.36
N ASN A 901 2.02 42.49 -45.46
CA ASN A 901 3.50 42.51 -45.50
C ASN A 901 4.19 41.49 -44.57
N SER A 902 3.47 40.48 -44.08
CA SER A 902 4.04 39.37 -43.30
C SER A 902 4.25 38.15 -44.20
N SER A 903 5.16 37.26 -43.79
CA SER A 903 5.46 36.03 -44.52
C SER A 903 5.64 34.84 -43.58
N VAL A 904 5.44 33.65 -44.12
CA VAL A 904 5.68 32.36 -43.48
C VAL A 904 6.46 31.48 -44.46
N SER A 905 7.53 30.85 -43.99
CA SER A 905 8.36 29.88 -44.71
C SER A 905 8.45 28.56 -43.94
N LEU A 906 8.30 27.46 -44.68
CA LEU A 906 8.47 26.08 -44.26
C LEU A 906 9.92 25.62 -44.31
#